data_AF-A0A2K3E6D1-F1
#
_entry.id   AF-A0A2K3E6D1-F1
#
_cell.length_a   1.000
_cell.length_b   1.000
_cell.length_c   1.000
_cell.angle_alpha   90.00
_cell.angle_beta   90.00
_cell.angle_gamma   90.00
#
_symmetry.space_group_name_H-M   'P 1'
#
loop_
_entity.id
_entity.type
_entity.pdbx_description
1 polymer ?
#
loop_
_entity_poly.entity_id
_entity_poly.type
_entity_poly.pdbx_seq_one_letter_code
_entity_poly.pdbx_strand_id
1 'polypeptide(L)'
;MGWNSWNYFRCNINETIIRSVADAIVSSGLMDAGYVYVNIDDCWMEKRDNATGRIVPFADKFPSGMKALGDYIHSLGLKFGVYSDTGKHTCEGYPGSAGYEEQDAATYAEWGVDYLKFDYCDMQDTKESVQATYERMRDALAATGRPILFSLCSWGSGQPWLWGKDVGNSWRTGIDVFAAWDAAQAKALKLPNFLQPILGAVRQTQGLAPYAGPGGFNDPDMLVVGLDGMYPYGIVQDCPEHVRGCKPGMYISRDRWGKVGGLTQTEQRTHFAFWCIMAAPLILGNDPRAMSKATLEILLAREVLAVNQDPLGLQGRPVWTQELDGASAGKSLEIWTKPLADGRTAMLLVNLGEATVDITTVFSRDMPEEHKQWGREVPNRDPVCMDKHASCKEWADAGECKRNEGFMLDTCPYSCPDGCPHPLDPPGPKATALVRDIWLEEDVGLFTARFTAAKVEPHEARFVTLKWLEPAEADKLAAAGALDFGPRAFANSLRAAASALKLGVAPALEGDEGQEGAAKQAGAGSGRGKGSTQQFVRAKELETEVQRLHNELKKRDRELAKLKKEADEVLCTREGAAASGGAAEERRSALAAGGRGVVVQAGSGVWLAATESKISLALNVAMAVILVLVVLQPRRRMGKSSREVQ
;
A
#
# COMPACT_ATOMS: atom_id res chain seq x y z
N MET A 1 -15.50 10.15 -0.44
CA MET A 1 -14.51 9.98 0.64
C MET A 1 -14.84 10.95 1.76
N GLY A 2 -14.49 10.66 3.01
CA GLY A 2 -14.86 11.52 4.15
C GLY A 2 -14.26 11.05 5.47
N TRP A 3 -14.89 11.44 6.57
CA TRP A 3 -14.49 11.17 7.94
C TRP A 3 -15.71 10.76 8.78
N ASN A 4 -15.49 9.91 9.79
CA ASN A 4 -16.51 9.49 10.75
C ASN A 4 -15.99 9.59 12.19
N SER A 5 -16.85 10.01 13.11
CA SER A 5 -16.49 10.28 14.51
C SER A 5 -16.24 9.06 15.39
N TRP A 6 -16.63 7.85 14.97
CA TRP A 6 -16.73 6.68 15.84
C TRP A 6 -15.41 6.19 16.41
N ASN A 7 -14.44 5.87 15.55
CA ASN A 7 -13.22 5.15 15.93
C ASN A 7 -12.38 5.91 16.97
N TYR A 8 -12.31 7.24 16.86
CA TYR A 8 -11.55 8.09 17.79
C TYR A 8 -12.42 8.65 18.93
N PHE A 9 -13.54 9.32 18.61
CA PHE A 9 -14.34 10.06 19.59
C PHE A 9 -15.44 9.23 20.23
N ARG A 10 -16.06 8.33 19.47
CA ARG A 10 -17.16 7.50 19.97
C ARG A 10 -18.29 8.41 20.51
N CYS A 11 -18.89 8.13 21.66
CA CYS A 11 -19.89 9.03 22.27
C CYS A 11 -19.34 10.37 22.79
N ASN A 12 -18.02 10.57 22.86
CA ASN A 12 -17.39 11.82 23.31
C ASN A 12 -17.31 12.85 22.16
N ILE A 13 -18.46 13.13 21.57
CA ILE A 13 -18.66 14.11 20.50
C ILE A 13 -19.50 15.27 21.01
N ASN A 14 -19.24 16.46 20.47
CA ASN A 14 -20.07 17.65 20.65
C ASN A 14 -19.85 18.59 19.46
N GLU A 15 -20.68 19.63 19.38
CA GLU A 15 -20.65 20.61 18.29
C GLU A 15 -19.26 21.23 18.09
N THR A 16 -18.58 21.62 19.17
CA THR A 16 -17.23 22.22 19.10
C THR A 16 -16.22 21.26 18.49
N ILE A 17 -16.25 19.98 18.88
CA ILE A 17 -15.37 18.95 18.33
C ILE A 17 -15.65 18.80 16.83
N ILE A 18 -16.92 18.64 16.42
CA ILE A 18 -17.26 18.44 15.01
C ILE A 18 -16.86 19.63 14.14
N ARG A 19 -17.10 20.87 14.61
CA ARG A 19 -16.64 22.09 13.92
C ARG A 19 -15.12 22.10 13.76
N SER A 20 -14.37 21.82 14.83
CA SER A 20 -12.91 21.77 14.79
C SER A 20 -12.35 20.69 13.87
N VAL A 21 -13.06 19.55 13.74
CA VAL A 21 -12.71 18.48 12.79
C VAL A 21 -12.97 18.94 11.36
N ALA A 22 -14.11 19.57 11.09
CA ALA A 22 -14.43 20.10 9.76
C ALA A 22 -13.37 21.13 9.31
N ASP A 23 -12.97 22.05 10.19
CA ASP A 23 -11.89 23.01 9.93
C ASP A 23 -10.55 22.33 9.64
N ALA A 24 -10.24 21.26 10.37
CA ALA A 24 -9.02 20.48 10.18
C ALA A 24 -9.02 19.73 8.84
N ILE A 25 -10.16 19.20 8.39
CA ILE A 25 -10.29 18.56 7.06
C ILE A 25 -9.98 19.56 5.95
N VAL A 26 -10.44 20.81 6.07
CA VAL A 26 -10.12 21.87 5.10
C VAL A 26 -8.63 22.25 5.19
N SER A 27 -8.15 22.62 6.38
CA SER A 27 -6.80 23.20 6.55
C SER A 27 -5.66 22.20 6.35
N SER A 28 -5.91 20.90 6.42
CA SER A 28 -4.90 19.85 6.17
C SER A 28 -4.77 19.43 4.71
N GLY A 29 -5.62 19.96 3.80
CA GLY A 29 -5.66 19.55 2.40
C GLY A 29 -6.46 18.26 2.14
N LEU A 30 -7.07 17.66 3.17
CA LEU A 30 -7.94 16.49 2.99
C LEU A 30 -9.16 16.83 2.13
N MET A 31 -9.78 18.01 2.32
CA MET A 31 -10.88 18.43 1.45
C MET A 31 -10.45 18.48 -0.02
N ASP A 32 -9.29 19.07 -0.32
CA ASP A 32 -8.76 19.20 -1.69
C ASP A 32 -8.42 17.84 -2.31
N ALA A 33 -8.05 16.86 -1.48
CA ALA A 33 -7.85 15.47 -1.89
C ALA A 33 -9.17 14.68 -2.09
N GLY A 34 -10.32 15.26 -1.78
CA GLY A 34 -11.66 14.69 -2.01
C GLY A 34 -12.37 14.14 -0.77
N TYR A 35 -11.80 14.30 0.43
CA TYR A 35 -12.49 13.92 1.68
C TYR A 35 -13.50 15.00 2.08
N VAL A 36 -14.75 14.85 1.64
CA VAL A 36 -15.77 15.89 1.76
C VAL A 36 -16.88 15.59 2.76
N TYR A 37 -17.11 14.33 3.13
CA TYR A 37 -18.16 13.97 4.10
C TYR A 37 -17.66 14.08 5.54
N VAL A 38 -18.41 14.77 6.40
CA VAL A 38 -18.22 14.84 7.86
C VAL A 38 -19.38 14.09 8.51
N ASN A 39 -19.17 12.83 8.84
CA ASN A 39 -20.20 11.95 9.36
C ASN A 39 -20.15 11.90 10.89
N ILE A 40 -21.23 12.32 11.53
CA ILE A 40 -21.44 12.16 12.97
C ILE A 40 -22.07 10.80 13.19
N ASP A 41 -21.34 9.92 13.87
CA ASP A 41 -21.79 8.57 14.22
C ASP A 41 -22.71 8.59 15.46
N ASP A 42 -22.96 7.43 16.08
CA ASP A 42 -23.90 7.28 17.20
C ASP A 42 -23.65 8.27 18.39
N CYS A 43 -24.62 8.33 19.31
CA CYS A 43 -24.63 9.17 20.51
C CYS A 43 -24.82 10.69 20.29
N TRP A 44 -25.31 11.09 19.12
CA TRP A 44 -25.74 12.47 18.85
C TRP A 44 -27.20 12.72 19.27
N MET A 45 -28.04 11.69 19.16
CA MET A 45 -29.46 11.70 19.56
C MET A 45 -29.63 11.43 21.07
N GLU A 46 -30.50 12.18 21.74
CA GLU A 46 -30.83 11.98 23.16
C GLU A 46 -32.11 11.16 23.33
N LYS A 47 -33.18 11.58 22.66
CA LYS A 47 -34.54 11.07 22.86
C LYS A 47 -35.44 11.35 21.65
N ARG A 48 -36.68 10.85 21.71
CA ARG A 48 -37.78 11.31 20.85
C ARG A 48 -38.64 12.33 21.60
N ASP A 49 -39.13 13.34 20.89
CA ASP A 49 -40.13 14.25 21.40
C ASP A 49 -41.45 13.50 21.65
N ASN A 50 -42.01 13.61 22.86
CA ASN A 50 -43.16 12.79 23.27
C ASN A 50 -44.46 13.13 22.53
N ALA A 51 -44.58 14.36 22.00
CA ALA A 51 -45.81 14.81 21.33
C ALA A 51 -45.77 14.52 19.84
N THR A 52 -44.61 14.70 19.22
CA THR A 52 -44.43 14.62 17.77
C THR A 52 -43.77 13.33 17.31
N GLY A 53 -43.04 12.61 18.16
CA GLY A 53 -42.23 11.45 17.78
C GLY A 53 -40.86 11.79 17.17
N ARG A 54 -40.57 13.09 16.98
CA ARG A 54 -39.36 13.57 16.29
C ARG A 54 -38.09 13.22 17.07
N ILE A 55 -37.04 12.78 16.38
CA ILE A 55 -35.72 12.56 16.99
C ILE A 55 -35.08 13.89 17.44
N VAL A 56 -34.56 13.93 18.67
CA VAL A 56 -34.02 15.13 19.31
C VAL A 56 -32.54 14.91 19.65
N PRO A 57 -31.63 15.80 19.22
CA PRO A 57 -30.22 15.73 19.60
C PRO A 57 -30.00 16.11 21.07
N PHE A 58 -28.89 15.68 21.65
CA PHE A 58 -28.43 16.18 22.95
C PHE A 58 -28.24 17.70 22.91
N ALA A 59 -29.07 18.44 23.66
CA ALA A 59 -29.04 19.91 23.68
C ALA A 59 -27.76 20.48 24.31
N ASP A 60 -27.13 19.76 25.23
CA ASP A 60 -25.86 20.14 25.85
C ASP A 60 -24.66 19.85 24.93
N LYS A 61 -24.70 18.78 24.13
CA LYS A 61 -23.67 18.47 23.12
C LYS A 61 -23.81 19.31 21.86
N PHE A 62 -25.04 19.62 21.43
CA PHE A 62 -25.36 20.33 20.20
C PHE A 62 -26.28 21.53 20.47
N PRO A 63 -25.80 22.55 21.21
CA PRO A 63 -26.64 23.65 21.68
C PRO A 63 -27.23 24.52 20.57
N SER A 64 -26.62 24.57 19.38
CA SER A 64 -27.22 25.27 18.22
C SER A 64 -28.17 24.39 17.39
N GLY A 65 -28.23 23.09 17.68
CA GLY A 65 -28.99 22.09 16.92
C GLY A 65 -28.29 21.60 15.65
N MET A 66 -28.74 20.46 15.14
CA MET A 66 -28.07 19.78 14.01
C MET A 66 -28.12 20.57 12.71
N LYS A 67 -29.19 21.34 12.46
CA LYS A 67 -29.28 22.20 11.27
C LYS A 67 -28.17 23.24 11.24
N ALA A 68 -27.94 23.96 12.35
CA ALA A 68 -26.93 25.01 12.40
C ALA A 68 -25.50 24.44 12.28
N LEU A 69 -25.28 23.21 12.75
CA LEU A 69 -24.05 22.47 12.51
C LEU A 69 -23.91 22.06 11.03
N GLY A 70 -24.98 21.55 10.41
CA GLY A 70 -25.01 21.22 8.99
C GLY A 70 -24.72 22.44 8.10
N ASP A 71 -25.40 23.56 8.37
CA ASP A 71 -25.19 24.84 7.66
C ASP A 71 -23.72 25.31 7.76
N TYR A 72 -23.07 25.10 8.92
CA TYR A 72 -21.64 25.41 9.08
C TYR A 72 -20.75 24.50 8.24
N ILE A 73 -20.98 23.18 8.28
CA ILE A 73 -20.22 22.21 7.49
C ILE A 73 -20.36 22.53 6.00
N HIS A 74 -21.56 22.87 5.54
CA HIS A 74 -21.80 23.30 4.15
C HIS A 74 -21.09 24.61 3.80
N SER A 75 -20.97 25.56 4.74
CA SER A 75 -20.26 26.82 4.50
C SER A 75 -18.76 26.63 4.22
N LEU A 76 -18.20 25.49 4.61
CA LEU A 76 -16.83 25.08 4.32
C LEU A 76 -16.69 24.33 2.98
N GLY A 77 -17.80 24.05 2.28
CA GLY A 77 -17.82 23.21 1.07
C GLY A 77 -17.84 21.70 1.36
N LEU A 78 -18.00 21.30 2.63
CA LEU A 78 -18.10 19.92 3.07
C LEU A 78 -19.56 19.45 3.06
N LYS A 79 -19.77 18.14 3.28
CA LYS A 79 -21.06 17.46 3.33
C LYS A 79 -21.34 16.94 4.73
N PHE A 80 -22.56 17.10 5.20
CA PHE A 80 -22.97 16.78 6.57
C PHE A 80 -23.63 15.41 6.65
N GLY A 81 -23.07 14.48 7.45
CA GLY A 81 -23.63 13.15 7.64
C GLY A 81 -24.09 12.87 9.07
N VAL A 82 -25.11 12.04 9.20
CA VAL A 82 -25.61 11.54 10.50
C VAL A 82 -25.75 10.02 10.49
N TYR A 83 -26.05 9.47 11.66
CA TYR A 83 -26.23 8.06 11.92
C TYR A 83 -27.62 7.78 12.50
N SER A 84 -28.20 6.63 12.14
CA SER A 84 -29.35 6.04 12.83
C SER A 84 -29.33 4.51 12.68
N ASP A 85 -30.38 3.84 13.10
CA ASP A 85 -30.51 2.38 13.12
C ASP A 85 -31.87 1.93 12.59
N THR A 86 -31.91 0.79 11.91
CA THR A 86 -33.13 0.08 11.50
C THR A 86 -33.99 -0.38 12.69
N GLY A 87 -33.39 -0.62 13.85
CA GLY A 87 -34.04 -1.04 15.09
C GLY A 87 -34.69 0.11 15.86
N LYS A 88 -35.30 -0.22 17.01
CA LYS A 88 -35.88 0.78 17.92
C LYS A 88 -34.80 1.51 18.70
N HIS A 89 -33.65 0.88 18.88
CA HIS A 89 -32.48 1.46 19.52
C HIS A 89 -31.25 1.30 18.64
N THR A 90 -30.37 2.30 18.68
CA THR A 90 -29.03 2.21 18.13
C THR A 90 -28.18 1.22 18.92
N CYS A 91 -26.99 0.94 18.41
CA CYS A 91 -26.04 0.07 19.09
C CYS A 91 -25.64 0.57 20.49
N GLU A 92 -25.63 1.89 20.74
CA GLU A 92 -25.42 2.46 22.08
C GLU A 92 -26.70 2.68 22.89
N GLY A 93 -27.85 2.20 22.39
CA GLY A 93 -29.12 2.22 23.12
C GLY A 93 -29.91 3.51 23.01
N TYR A 94 -29.54 4.43 22.12
CA TYR A 94 -30.32 5.64 21.84
C TYR A 94 -31.46 5.36 20.87
N PRO A 95 -32.45 6.25 20.68
CA PRO A 95 -33.55 5.97 19.76
C PRO A 95 -33.08 5.72 18.31
N GLY A 96 -33.40 4.55 17.78
CA GLY A 96 -33.29 4.20 16.35
C GLY A 96 -34.58 4.54 15.60
N SER A 97 -34.62 4.31 14.28
CA SER A 97 -35.67 4.82 13.37
C SER A 97 -36.84 3.86 13.11
N ALA A 98 -36.88 2.67 13.72
CA ALA A 98 -37.98 1.73 13.51
C ALA A 98 -39.36 2.36 13.78
N GLY A 99 -40.21 2.45 12.75
CA GLY A 99 -41.56 3.03 12.81
C GLY A 99 -41.61 4.55 12.70
N TYR A 100 -40.47 5.21 12.50
CA TYR A 100 -40.32 6.65 12.35
C TYR A 100 -39.55 7.03 11.07
N GLU A 101 -39.39 6.11 10.13
CA GLU A 101 -38.50 6.26 8.97
C GLU A 101 -38.83 7.52 8.15
N GLU A 102 -40.11 7.73 7.80
CA GLU A 102 -40.56 8.92 7.07
C GLU A 102 -40.31 10.23 7.84
N GLN A 103 -40.56 10.23 9.15
CA GLN A 103 -40.40 11.41 9.99
C GLN A 103 -38.92 11.75 10.20
N ASP A 104 -38.09 10.74 10.45
CA ASP A 104 -36.66 10.90 10.65
C ASP A 104 -36.00 11.34 9.34
N ALA A 105 -36.35 10.74 8.19
CA ALA A 105 -35.87 11.17 6.88
C ALA A 105 -36.23 12.64 6.60
N ALA A 106 -37.48 13.05 6.84
CA ALA A 106 -37.90 14.45 6.70
C ALA A 106 -37.10 15.39 7.63
N THR A 107 -36.84 14.96 8.87
CA THR A 107 -36.02 15.69 9.83
C THR A 107 -34.58 15.86 9.35
N TYR A 108 -33.97 14.80 8.81
CA TYR A 108 -32.62 14.83 8.26
C TYR A 108 -32.54 15.76 7.04
N ALA A 109 -33.53 15.71 6.15
CA ALA A 109 -33.59 16.59 4.99
C ALA A 109 -33.75 18.07 5.41
N GLU A 110 -34.57 18.36 6.42
CA GLU A 110 -34.73 19.72 6.99
C GLU A 110 -33.42 20.27 7.57
N TRP A 111 -32.62 19.40 8.21
CA TRP A 111 -31.30 19.76 8.73
C TRP A 111 -30.22 19.89 7.67
N GLY A 112 -30.51 19.51 6.42
CA GLY A 112 -29.53 19.54 5.33
C GLY A 112 -28.55 18.37 5.36
N VAL A 113 -28.92 17.23 5.93
CA VAL A 113 -28.09 16.01 5.89
C VAL A 113 -27.84 15.59 4.44
N ASP A 114 -26.62 15.16 4.12
CA ASP A 114 -26.18 14.67 2.81
C ASP A 114 -25.79 13.18 2.84
N TYR A 115 -25.67 12.58 4.03
CA TYR A 115 -25.23 11.20 4.23
C TYR A 115 -25.94 10.60 5.44
N LEU A 116 -26.52 9.41 5.29
CA LEU A 116 -27.04 8.61 6.41
C LEU A 116 -26.29 7.27 6.47
N LYS A 117 -25.58 7.02 7.56
CA LYS A 117 -25.19 5.66 7.97
C LYS A 117 -26.36 5.05 8.72
N PHE A 118 -26.81 3.87 8.31
CA PHE A 118 -27.99 3.23 8.88
C PHE A 118 -27.65 1.81 9.33
N ASP A 119 -27.70 1.60 10.63
CA ASP A 119 -27.19 0.40 11.31
C ASP A 119 -28.26 -0.65 11.54
N TYR A 120 -27.88 -1.80 12.10
CA TYR A 120 -28.75 -2.98 12.23
C TYR A 120 -28.80 -3.56 13.66
N CYS A 121 -28.62 -2.73 14.70
CA CYS A 121 -28.76 -3.15 16.08
C CYS A 121 -30.25 -3.29 16.50
N ASP A 122 -30.50 -4.00 17.61
CA ASP A 122 -31.86 -4.27 18.12
C ASP A 122 -32.79 -5.01 17.13
N MET A 123 -32.19 -5.82 16.23
CA MET A 123 -32.89 -6.58 15.19
C MET A 123 -32.82 -8.11 15.37
N GLN A 124 -32.33 -8.61 16.51
CA GLN A 124 -32.05 -10.05 16.69
C GLN A 124 -33.31 -10.94 16.71
N ASP A 125 -34.45 -10.40 17.16
CA ASP A 125 -35.71 -11.14 17.29
C ASP A 125 -36.72 -10.83 16.17
N THR A 126 -36.33 -10.05 15.16
CA THR A 126 -37.22 -9.71 14.05
C THR A 126 -37.37 -10.88 13.07
N LYS A 127 -38.57 -11.03 12.50
CA LYS A 127 -38.82 -11.94 11.36
C LYS A 127 -38.72 -11.24 10.02
N GLU A 128 -38.49 -9.94 10.05
CA GLU A 128 -38.37 -9.15 8.85
C GLU A 128 -37.06 -9.45 8.13
N SER A 129 -37.08 -9.44 6.79
CA SER A 129 -35.84 -9.56 6.03
C SER A 129 -34.99 -8.31 6.21
N VAL A 130 -33.67 -8.46 6.29
CA VAL A 130 -32.71 -7.34 6.36
C VAL A 130 -32.96 -6.33 5.24
N GLN A 131 -33.17 -6.79 4.00
CA GLN A 131 -33.41 -5.88 2.85
C GLN A 131 -34.61 -4.95 3.08
N ALA A 132 -35.75 -5.49 3.52
CA ALA A 132 -36.98 -4.72 3.71
C ALA A 132 -36.85 -3.58 4.73
N THR A 133 -36.00 -3.74 5.75
CA THR A 133 -35.79 -2.70 6.77
C THR A 133 -35.03 -1.51 6.18
N TYR A 134 -34.08 -1.76 5.27
CA TYR A 134 -33.37 -0.72 4.52
C TYR A 134 -34.22 -0.10 3.42
N GLU A 135 -35.05 -0.88 2.72
CA GLU A 135 -35.97 -0.37 1.69
C GLU A 135 -36.94 0.67 2.24
N ARG A 136 -37.45 0.49 3.46
CA ARG A 136 -38.29 1.50 4.13
C ARG A 136 -37.58 2.84 4.28
N MET A 137 -36.35 2.83 4.79
CA MET A 137 -35.59 4.07 4.96
C MET A 137 -35.15 4.67 3.61
N ARG A 138 -34.81 3.84 2.61
CA ARG A 138 -34.57 4.32 1.24
C ARG A 138 -35.77 5.10 0.71
N ASP A 139 -36.97 4.52 0.80
CA ASP A 139 -38.19 5.13 0.27
C ASP A 139 -38.52 6.42 1.02
N ALA A 140 -38.34 6.43 2.34
CA ALA A 140 -38.48 7.63 3.17
C ALA A 140 -37.49 8.75 2.76
N LEU A 141 -36.20 8.42 2.58
CA LEU A 141 -35.18 9.37 2.13
C LEU A 141 -35.51 9.93 0.73
N ALA A 142 -35.87 9.05 -0.21
CA ALA A 142 -36.23 9.43 -1.57
C ALA A 142 -37.45 10.37 -1.59
N ALA A 143 -38.44 10.14 -0.74
CA ALA A 143 -39.64 10.97 -0.63
C ALA A 143 -39.35 12.42 -0.16
N THR A 144 -38.21 12.66 0.50
CA THR A 144 -37.81 14.03 0.89
C THR A 144 -37.41 14.92 -0.28
N GLY A 145 -37.03 14.32 -1.42
CA GLY A 145 -36.50 15.04 -2.59
C GLY A 145 -35.08 15.57 -2.41
N ARG A 146 -34.44 15.41 -1.24
CA ARG A 146 -33.04 15.77 -1.02
C ARG A 146 -32.14 14.56 -1.34
N PRO A 147 -31.09 14.71 -2.16
CA PRO A 147 -30.10 13.65 -2.35
C PRO A 147 -29.33 13.39 -1.05
N ILE A 148 -29.53 12.23 -0.45
CA ILE A 148 -28.84 11.77 0.75
C ILE A 148 -28.16 10.44 0.42
N LEU A 149 -26.83 10.39 0.56
CA LEU A 149 -26.08 9.14 0.37
C LEU A 149 -26.48 8.16 1.46
N PHE A 150 -26.95 6.97 1.07
CA PHE A 150 -27.45 5.97 2.01
C PHE A 150 -26.46 4.82 2.17
N SER A 151 -25.89 4.69 3.37
CA SER A 151 -24.84 3.73 3.72
C SER A 151 -25.39 2.65 4.64
N LEU A 152 -25.52 1.44 4.13
CA LEU A 152 -26.11 0.30 4.82
C LEU A 152 -25.09 -0.37 5.74
N CYS A 153 -25.45 -0.61 7.01
CA CYS A 153 -24.55 -1.17 8.01
C CYS A 153 -25.19 -2.40 8.67
N SER A 154 -25.38 -3.48 7.90
CA SER A 154 -25.88 -4.77 8.42
C SER A 154 -24.77 -5.76 8.77
N TRP A 155 -23.51 -5.31 8.75
CA TRP A 155 -22.31 -6.13 8.96
C TRP A 155 -22.22 -7.36 8.03
N GLY A 156 -22.74 -7.26 6.81
CA GLY A 156 -22.85 -8.36 5.86
C GLY A 156 -24.07 -9.28 6.06
N SER A 157 -24.84 -9.09 7.12
CA SER A 157 -26.09 -9.83 7.35
C SER A 157 -27.09 -9.57 6.21
N GLY A 158 -27.75 -10.64 5.75
CA GLY A 158 -28.65 -10.57 4.61
C GLY A 158 -27.94 -10.42 3.25
N GLN A 159 -26.61 -10.53 3.19
CA GLN A 159 -25.81 -10.48 1.97
C GLN A 159 -26.09 -9.22 1.12
N PRO A 160 -25.85 -8.01 1.68
CA PRO A 160 -26.27 -6.76 1.05
C PRO A 160 -25.63 -6.50 -0.32
N TRP A 161 -24.53 -7.17 -0.68
CA TRP A 161 -23.99 -7.10 -2.04
C TRP A 161 -24.96 -7.61 -3.13
N LEU A 162 -25.95 -8.45 -2.80
CA LEU A 162 -26.91 -8.97 -3.77
C LEU A 162 -28.03 -7.99 -4.14
N TRP A 163 -28.32 -7.01 -3.30
CA TRP A 163 -29.49 -6.11 -3.42
C TRP A 163 -29.19 -4.66 -3.07
N GLY A 164 -28.07 -4.38 -2.41
CA GLY A 164 -27.72 -3.08 -1.83
C GLY A 164 -27.58 -1.98 -2.87
N LYS A 165 -27.24 -2.30 -4.12
CA LYS A 165 -27.16 -1.32 -5.22
C LYS A 165 -28.51 -0.72 -5.60
N ASP A 166 -29.60 -1.46 -5.41
CA ASP A 166 -30.97 -0.99 -5.65
C ASP A 166 -31.56 -0.28 -4.41
N VAL A 167 -30.84 -0.32 -3.28
CA VAL A 167 -31.32 0.18 -1.99
C VAL A 167 -30.55 1.39 -1.48
N GLY A 168 -29.22 1.40 -1.56
CA GLY A 168 -28.39 2.54 -1.19
C GLY A 168 -27.10 2.59 -1.98
N ASN A 169 -26.09 3.27 -1.43
CA ASN A 169 -24.90 3.67 -2.16
C ASN A 169 -23.62 2.98 -1.70
N SER A 170 -23.64 2.41 -0.50
CA SER A 170 -22.59 1.52 -0.01
C SER A 170 -23.17 0.58 1.04
N TRP A 171 -22.57 -0.60 1.20
CA TRP A 171 -23.02 -1.57 2.20
C TRP A 171 -21.85 -2.25 2.88
N ARG A 172 -21.92 -2.33 4.22
CA ARG A 172 -20.96 -3.05 5.04
C ARG A 172 -20.94 -4.52 4.63
N THR A 173 -19.76 -5.02 4.24
CA THR A 173 -19.56 -6.43 3.87
C THR A 173 -19.32 -7.33 5.07
N GLY A 174 -19.10 -6.74 6.25
CA GLY A 174 -18.53 -7.42 7.39
C GLY A 174 -18.68 -6.68 8.71
N ILE A 175 -18.26 -7.34 9.80
CA ILE A 175 -18.20 -6.80 11.16
C ILE A 175 -17.18 -5.64 11.31
N ASP A 176 -17.07 -5.03 12.48
CA ASP A 176 -16.33 -3.77 12.65
C ASP A 176 -14.81 -3.96 12.59
N VAL A 177 -14.12 -3.11 11.83
CA VAL A 177 -12.66 -3.12 11.74
C VAL A 177 -12.04 -2.56 13.02
N PHE A 178 -11.03 -3.27 13.52
CA PHE A 178 -10.14 -2.82 14.57
C PHE A 178 -8.73 -2.65 14.03
N ALA A 179 -7.92 -1.79 14.66
CA ALA A 179 -6.51 -1.60 14.33
C ALA A 179 -5.64 -2.81 14.76
N ALA A 180 -5.93 -3.96 14.16
CA ALA A 180 -5.17 -5.19 14.21
C ALA A 180 -4.98 -5.68 12.77
N TRP A 181 -3.75 -6.04 12.41
CA TRP A 181 -3.35 -6.44 11.07
C TRP A 181 -4.03 -7.73 10.62
N ASP A 182 -3.91 -8.80 11.42
CA ASP A 182 -4.35 -10.13 11.07
C ASP A 182 -5.07 -10.86 12.21
N ALA A 183 -5.53 -12.09 11.93
CA ALA A 183 -6.25 -12.92 12.90
C ALA A 183 -5.37 -13.32 14.10
N ALA A 184 -4.04 -13.45 13.91
CA ALA A 184 -3.12 -13.78 14.98
C ALA A 184 -3.01 -12.63 15.98
N GLN A 185 -2.89 -11.39 15.49
CA GLN A 185 -2.86 -10.20 16.32
C GLN A 185 -4.22 -9.96 17.00
N ALA A 186 -5.34 -10.11 16.28
CA ALA A 186 -6.68 -10.01 16.88
C ALA A 186 -6.87 -11.02 18.03
N LYS A 187 -6.41 -12.26 17.83
CA LYS A 187 -6.42 -13.31 18.85
C LYS A 187 -5.48 -12.99 20.01
N ALA A 188 -4.29 -12.44 19.76
CA ALA A 188 -3.36 -12.03 20.81
C ALA A 188 -3.95 -10.91 21.69
N LEU A 189 -4.65 -9.97 21.06
CA LEU A 189 -5.35 -8.87 21.72
C LEU A 189 -6.64 -9.27 22.44
N LYS A 190 -7.08 -10.53 22.30
CA LYS A 190 -8.34 -11.05 22.84
C LYS A 190 -9.56 -10.25 22.38
N LEU A 191 -9.55 -9.76 21.14
CA LEU A 191 -10.63 -8.94 20.62
C LEU A 191 -11.97 -9.71 20.65
N PRO A 192 -13.08 -9.04 21.01
CA PRO A 192 -14.41 -9.62 20.91
C PRO A 192 -14.80 -9.94 19.46
N ASN A 193 -15.69 -10.92 19.29
CA ASN A 193 -16.02 -11.50 17.98
C ASN A 193 -16.76 -10.56 17.01
N PHE A 194 -17.22 -9.39 17.47
CA PHE A 194 -17.81 -8.37 16.60
C PHE A 194 -16.77 -7.41 16.03
N LEU A 195 -15.50 -7.55 16.43
CA LEU A 195 -14.37 -6.84 15.86
C LEU A 195 -13.54 -7.78 14.98
N GLN A 196 -13.01 -7.25 13.88
CA GLN A 196 -12.14 -7.97 12.97
C GLN A 196 -10.84 -7.21 12.66
N PRO A 197 -9.77 -7.93 12.31
CA PRO A 197 -8.54 -7.32 11.79
C PRO A 197 -8.70 -6.86 10.33
N ILE A 198 -7.75 -6.05 9.87
CA ILE A 198 -7.67 -5.50 8.51
C ILE A 198 -7.74 -6.60 7.44
N LEU A 199 -6.89 -7.62 7.54
CA LEU A 199 -6.90 -8.71 6.58
C LEU A 199 -8.22 -9.50 6.61
N GLY A 200 -8.88 -9.58 7.77
CA GLY A 200 -10.22 -10.18 7.89
C GLY A 200 -11.25 -9.45 7.02
N ALA A 201 -11.27 -8.12 7.09
CA ALA A 201 -12.14 -7.29 6.28
C ALA A 201 -11.81 -7.40 4.78
N VAL A 202 -10.53 -7.41 4.40
CA VAL A 202 -10.10 -7.63 3.01
C VAL A 202 -10.61 -8.98 2.49
N ARG A 203 -10.46 -10.06 3.26
CA ARG A 203 -10.93 -11.40 2.84
C ARG A 203 -12.45 -11.48 2.66
N GLN A 204 -13.22 -10.77 3.48
CA GLN A 204 -14.69 -10.76 3.35
C GLN A 204 -15.18 -10.11 2.04
N THR A 205 -14.35 -9.29 1.39
CA THR A 205 -14.68 -8.70 0.08
C THR A 205 -14.33 -9.60 -1.11
N GLN A 206 -13.66 -10.73 -0.89
CA GLN A 206 -13.27 -11.63 -1.98
C GLN A 206 -14.51 -12.20 -2.68
N GLY A 207 -14.51 -12.13 -4.02
CA GLY A 207 -15.65 -12.53 -4.84
C GLY A 207 -16.78 -11.51 -4.90
N LEU A 208 -16.69 -10.38 -4.19
CA LEU A 208 -17.73 -9.35 -4.20
C LEU A 208 -17.55 -8.27 -5.27
N ALA A 209 -16.43 -8.31 -6.01
CA ALA A 209 -16.12 -7.34 -7.05
C ALA A 209 -17.23 -7.14 -8.11
N PRO A 210 -17.94 -8.19 -8.59
CA PRO A 210 -19.03 -8.02 -9.57
C PRO A 210 -20.23 -7.18 -9.07
N TYR A 211 -20.37 -6.98 -7.75
CA TYR A 211 -21.48 -6.25 -7.16
C TYR A 211 -21.18 -4.77 -6.93
N ALA A 212 -19.90 -4.37 -6.97
CA ALA A 212 -19.48 -2.98 -6.80
C ALA A 212 -19.39 -2.24 -8.14
N GLY A 213 -19.74 -0.96 -8.14
CA GLY A 213 -19.63 -0.09 -9.30
C GLY A 213 -20.19 1.31 -9.03
N PRO A 214 -20.19 2.21 -10.03
CA PRO A 214 -20.80 3.52 -9.87
C PRO A 214 -22.21 3.44 -9.31
N GLY A 215 -22.44 4.16 -8.21
CA GLY A 215 -23.71 4.20 -7.48
C GLY A 215 -23.85 3.22 -6.31
N GLY A 216 -23.00 2.19 -6.19
CA GLY A 216 -23.10 1.17 -5.14
C GLY A 216 -21.77 0.44 -4.87
N PHE A 217 -21.21 0.57 -3.66
CA PHE A 217 -19.87 0.07 -3.33
C PHE A 217 -19.86 -0.87 -2.11
N ASN A 218 -19.03 -1.90 -2.17
CA ASN A 218 -18.71 -2.73 -1.01
C ASN A 218 -17.94 -1.89 0.03
N ASP A 219 -18.41 -1.89 1.28
CA ASP A 219 -17.80 -1.16 2.39
C ASP A 219 -17.14 -2.15 3.38
N PRO A 220 -15.80 -2.30 3.33
CA PRO A 220 -15.03 -3.09 4.30
C PRO A 220 -14.81 -2.37 5.63
N ASP A 221 -15.54 -1.27 5.91
CA ASP A 221 -15.47 -0.41 7.10
C ASP A 221 -14.37 0.67 7.06
N MET A 222 -14.33 1.51 8.09
CA MET A 222 -13.53 2.73 8.18
C MET A 222 -12.01 2.49 8.13
N LEU A 223 -11.29 3.50 7.64
CA LEU A 223 -9.83 3.57 7.68
C LEU A 223 -9.33 3.82 9.11
N VAL A 224 -8.44 2.96 9.60
CA VAL A 224 -7.72 3.12 10.88
C VAL A 224 -6.33 3.76 10.74
N VAL A 225 -6.01 4.31 9.56
CA VAL A 225 -4.73 4.97 9.28
C VAL A 225 -4.49 6.13 10.26
N GLY A 226 -3.30 6.20 10.83
CA GLY A 226 -2.92 7.21 11.82
C GLY A 226 -3.39 6.93 13.25
N LEU A 227 -4.12 5.84 13.50
CA LEU A 227 -4.41 5.40 14.86
C LEU A 227 -3.22 4.62 15.43
N ASP A 228 -2.68 5.10 16.55
CA ASP A 228 -1.67 4.45 17.39
C ASP A 228 -2.26 3.34 18.30
N GLY A 229 -3.55 3.05 18.13
CA GLY A 229 -4.31 2.05 18.85
C GLY A 229 -5.77 2.45 18.97
N MET A 230 -6.61 1.49 19.36
CA MET A 230 -8.04 1.68 19.57
C MET A 230 -8.43 1.13 20.94
N TYR A 231 -9.66 1.41 21.38
CA TYR A 231 -10.17 0.98 22.68
C TYR A 231 -11.23 -0.11 22.48
N PRO A 232 -10.87 -1.41 22.63
CA PRO A 232 -11.84 -2.49 22.53
C PRO A 232 -12.84 -2.43 23.69
N TYR A 233 -13.95 -3.13 23.52
CA TYR A 233 -15.01 -3.23 24.49
C TYR A 233 -15.87 -4.44 24.16
N GLY A 234 -16.66 -4.91 25.11
CA GLY A 234 -17.65 -5.95 24.86
C GLY A 234 -17.41 -7.22 25.65
N ILE A 235 -18.21 -8.23 25.33
CA ILE A 235 -18.14 -9.54 25.95
C ILE A 235 -16.92 -10.28 25.43
N VAL A 236 -16.01 -10.65 26.33
CA VAL A 236 -14.81 -11.38 25.97
C VAL A 236 -15.01 -12.88 26.03
N GLN A 237 -14.45 -13.59 25.06
CA GLN A 237 -14.35 -15.06 25.12
C GLN A 237 -13.16 -15.50 25.97
N ASP A 238 -12.07 -14.74 25.87
CA ASP A 238 -10.83 -14.93 26.61
C ASP A 238 -10.41 -13.60 27.24
N CYS A 239 -9.79 -13.66 28.40
CA CYS A 239 -9.39 -12.46 29.11
C CYS A 239 -8.06 -11.89 28.63
N PRO A 240 -8.00 -10.57 28.35
CA PRO A 240 -6.73 -9.88 28.18
C PRO A 240 -5.91 -9.96 29.46
N GLU A 241 -4.61 -10.27 29.35
CA GLU A 241 -3.74 -10.51 30.51
C GLU A 241 -3.64 -9.30 31.45
N HIS A 242 -3.71 -8.08 30.91
CA HIS A 242 -3.61 -6.85 31.68
C HIS A 242 -4.91 -6.46 32.40
N VAL A 243 -6.05 -7.08 32.04
CA VAL A 243 -7.34 -6.77 32.68
C VAL A 243 -7.53 -7.65 33.93
N ARG A 244 -7.18 -7.08 35.08
CA ARG A 244 -7.33 -7.76 36.38
C ARG A 244 -8.78 -8.18 36.66
N GLY A 245 -8.93 -9.38 37.22
CA GLY A 245 -10.23 -9.93 37.62
C GLY A 245 -11.17 -10.24 36.45
N CYS A 246 -10.63 -10.36 35.23
CA CYS A 246 -11.42 -10.77 34.08
C CYS A 246 -11.80 -12.26 34.15
N LYS A 247 -12.99 -12.60 33.64
CA LYS A 247 -13.43 -13.97 33.36
C LYS A 247 -14.06 -14.05 31.96
N PRO A 248 -13.93 -15.18 31.24
CA PRO A 248 -14.71 -15.45 30.02
C PRO A 248 -16.19 -15.16 30.21
N GLY A 249 -16.82 -14.55 29.20
CA GLY A 249 -18.23 -14.14 29.20
C GLY A 249 -18.51 -12.80 29.89
N MET A 250 -17.50 -12.13 30.45
CA MET A 250 -17.67 -10.84 31.10
C MET A 250 -17.59 -9.70 30.09
N TYR A 251 -18.47 -8.69 30.24
CA TYR A 251 -18.35 -7.44 29.52
C TYR A 251 -17.18 -6.59 30.08
N ILE A 252 -16.29 -6.13 29.21
CA ILE A 252 -15.21 -5.20 29.56
C ILE A 252 -15.49 -3.85 28.88
N SER A 253 -15.52 -2.78 29.68
CA SER A 253 -15.62 -1.42 29.17
C SER A 253 -14.27 -0.94 28.60
N ARG A 254 -14.33 0.08 27.72
CA ARG A 254 -13.16 0.70 27.09
C ARG A 254 -12.12 1.16 28.10
N ASP A 255 -12.54 1.86 29.16
CA ASP A 255 -11.63 2.38 30.19
C ASP A 255 -10.94 1.25 30.95
N ARG A 256 -11.64 0.15 31.16
CA ARG A 256 -11.08 -1.03 31.83
C ARG A 256 -10.14 -1.81 30.93
N TRP A 257 -10.40 -1.85 29.62
CA TRP A 257 -9.51 -2.50 28.65
C TRP A 257 -8.26 -1.65 28.39
N GLY A 258 -8.41 -0.35 28.25
CA GLY A 258 -7.36 0.54 27.78
C GLY A 258 -7.12 0.43 26.27
N LYS A 259 -6.20 1.26 25.79
CA LYS A 259 -5.84 1.36 24.38
C LYS A 259 -4.89 0.23 23.99
N VAL A 260 -5.20 -0.48 22.91
CA VAL A 260 -4.38 -1.57 22.36
C VAL A 260 -4.45 -1.59 20.83
N GLY A 261 -3.66 -2.46 20.22
CA GLY A 261 -3.53 -2.55 18.76
C GLY A 261 -2.68 -1.41 18.22
N GLY A 262 -3.03 -0.96 17.01
CA GLY A 262 -2.22 -0.05 16.21
C GLY A 262 -1.51 -0.83 15.11
N LEU A 263 -1.39 -0.17 13.95
CA LEU A 263 -0.72 -0.72 12.77
C LEU A 263 0.65 -0.05 12.61
N THR A 264 1.63 -0.81 12.13
CA THR A 264 2.91 -0.23 11.68
C THR A 264 2.68 0.72 10.50
N GLN A 265 3.64 1.60 10.20
CA GLN A 265 3.51 2.51 9.05
C GLN A 265 3.35 1.74 7.72
N THR A 266 4.07 0.63 7.56
CA THR A 266 3.95 -0.27 6.41
C THR A 266 2.55 -0.85 6.31
N GLU A 267 2.02 -1.39 7.41
CA GLU A 267 0.65 -1.93 7.47
C GLU A 267 -0.41 -0.86 7.19
N GLN A 268 -0.24 0.37 7.70
CA GLN A 268 -1.16 1.48 7.41
C GLN A 268 -1.18 1.84 5.92
N ARG A 269 -0.01 1.86 5.28
CA ARG A 269 0.11 2.12 3.84
C ARG A 269 -0.52 1.00 3.01
N THR A 270 -0.28 -0.26 3.40
CA THR A 270 -0.88 -1.42 2.72
C THR A 270 -2.39 -1.50 2.94
N HIS A 271 -2.88 -1.23 4.15
CA HIS A 271 -4.30 -1.09 4.48
C HIS A 271 -4.98 -0.07 3.55
N PHE A 272 -4.40 1.12 3.43
CA PHE A 272 -4.91 2.15 2.52
C PHE A 272 -4.87 1.71 1.05
N ALA A 273 -3.81 1.01 0.63
CA ALA A 273 -3.70 0.49 -0.73
C ALA A 273 -4.79 -0.55 -1.05
N PHE A 274 -5.11 -1.44 -0.10
CA PHE A 274 -6.22 -2.39 -0.24
C PHE A 274 -7.54 -1.66 -0.42
N TRP A 275 -7.87 -0.69 0.43
CA TRP A 275 -9.11 0.09 0.29
C TRP A 275 -9.18 0.82 -1.06
N CYS A 276 -8.03 1.34 -1.52
CA CYS A 276 -7.98 2.02 -2.81
C CYS A 276 -8.20 1.08 -3.99
N ILE A 277 -7.51 -0.07 -4.05
CA ILE A 277 -7.67 -1.03 -5.14
C ILE A 277 -9.04 -1.70 -5.11
N MET A 278 -9.69 -1.83 -3.95
CA MET A 278 -11.03 -2.41 -3.84
C MET A 278 -12.16 -1.42 -4.20
N ALA A 279 -11.84 -0.17 -4.56
CA ALA A 279 -12.84 0.90 -4.74
C ALA A 279 -13.76 1.09 -3.52
N ALA A 280 -13.23 0.85 -2.32
CA ALA A 280 -13.97 0.99 -1.07
C ALA A 280 -14.24 2.47 -0.73
N PRO A 281 -15.32 2.78 0.00
CA PRO A 281 -15.48 4.07 0.65
C PRO A 281 -14.26 4.40 1.52
N LEU A 282 -13.58 5.52 1.24
CA LEU A 282 -12.48 6.01 2.08
C LEU A 282 -13.05 6.93 3.17
N ILE A 283 -13.47 6.33 4.29
CA ILE A 283 -13.99 7.02 5.48
C ILE A 283 -12.94 6.96 6.60
N LEU A 284 -12.37 8.11 6.95
CA LEU A 284 -11.34 8.25 7.98
C LEU A 284 -11.94 8.04 9.38
N GLY A 285 -11.32 7.20 10.21
CA GLY A 285 -11.70 6.99 11.61
C GLY A 285 -10.74 7.61 12.65
N ASN A 286 -9.73 8.37 12.21
CA ASN A 286 -8.76 9.02 13.09
C ASN A 286 -9.21 10.46 13.47
N ASP A 287 -8.33 11.24 14.11
CA ASP A 287 -8.59 12.66 14.43
C ASP A 287 -7.85 13.58 13.42
N PRO A 288 -8.56 14.23 12.48
CA PRO A 288 -7.97 15.16 11.52
C PRO A 288 -7.20 16.32 12.13
N ARG A 289 -7.49 16.68 13.38
CA ARG A 289 -6.84 17.80 14.09
C ARG A 289 -5.43 17.47 14.54
N ALA A 290 -5.05 16.19 14.55
CA ALA A 290 -3.82 15.69 15.15
C ALA A 290 -3.09 14.65 14.28
N MET A 291 -3.25 14.71 12.95
CA MET A 291 -2.56 13.78 12.04
C MET A 291 -1.06 14.07 11.95
N SER A 292 -0.26 13.01 11.97
CA SER A 292 1.18 13.12 11.71
C SER A 292 1.45 13.39 10.22
N LYS A 293 2.65 13.92 9.90
CA LYS A 293 3.08 14.06 8.50
C LYS A 293 3.02 12.73 7.74
N ALA A 294 3.46 11.64 8.38
CA ALA A 294 3.41 10.30 7.78
C ALA A 294 1.97 9.83 7.51
N THR A 295 1.03 10.20 8.37
CA THR A 295 -0.41 9.91 8.15
C THR A 295 -0.93 10.68 6.95
N LEU A 296 -0.62 11.98 6.85
CA LEU A 296 -1.04 12.81 5.71
C LEU A 296 -0.39 12.35 4.40
N GLU A 297 0.88 11.92 4.42
CA GLU A 297 1.57 11.36 3.25
C GLU A 297 0.84 10.11 2.68
N ILE A 298 0.21 9.30 3.54
CA ILE A 298 -0.62 8.17 3.08
C ILE A 298 -1.96 8.68 2.54
N LEU A 299 -2.65 9.51 3.32
CA LEU A 299 -4.04 9.90 3.03
C LEU A 299 -4.17 10.88 1.85
N LEU A 300 -3.12 11.62 1.53
CA LEU A 300 -3.07 12.60 0.42
C LEU A 300 -2.34 12.06 -0.83
N ALA A 301 -2.00 10.76 -0.88
CA ALA A 301 -1.28 10.15 -2.00
C ALA A 301 -2.12 10.21 -3.28
N ARG A 302 -1.86 11.21 -4.14
CA ARG A 302 -2.72 11.60 -5.25
C ARG A 302 -2.95 10.49 -6.26
N GLU A 303 -1.91 9.81 -6.71
CA GLU A 303 -2.06 8.74 -7.71
C GLU A 303 -2.70 7.48 -7.13
N VAL A 304 -2.51 7.21 -5.83
CA VAL A 304 -3.19 6.11 -5.11
C VAL A 304 -4.69 6.40 -4.98
N LEU A 305 -5.03 7.63 -4.59
CA LEU A 305 -6.42 8.11 -4.56
C LEU A 305 -7.08 8.05 -5.93
N ALA A 306 -6.35 8.39 -7.00
CA ALA A 306 -6.85 8.31 -8.37
C ALA A 306 -7.24 6.88 -8.77
N VAL A 307 -6.57 5.85 -8.23
CA VAL A 307 -6.99 4.45 -8.46
C VAL A 307 -8.34 4.16 -7.79
N ASN A 308 -8.56 4.65 -6.56
CA ASN A 308 -9.85 4.50 -5.87
C ASN A 308 -10.97 5.27 -6.58
N GLN A 309 -10.69 6.49 -7.03
CA GLN A 309 -11.65 7.43 -7.64
C GLN A 309 -11.78 7.28 -9.17
N ASP A 310 -11.15 6.27 -9.75
CA ASP A 310 -11.23 6.00 -11.20
C ASP A 310 -12.69 5.79 -11.65
N PRO A 311 -13.12 6.42 -12.76
CA PRO A 311 -14.53 6.53 -13.10
C PRO A 311 -15.17 5.22 -13.60
N LEU A 312 -14.39 4.16 -13.88
CA LEU A 312 -15.02 2.84 -14.09
C LEU A 312 -15.67 2.32 -12.80
N GLY A 313 -15.20 2.76 -11.63
CA GLY A 313 -15.72 2.37 -10.33
C GLY A 313 -15.59 0.87 -10.02
N LEU A 314 -14.78 0.13 -10.78
CA LEU A 314 -14.63 -1.32 -10.61
C LEU A 314 -13.88 -1.64 -9.32
N GLN A 315 -14.33 -2.64 -8.57
CA GLN A 315 -13.52 -3.17 -7.48
C GLN A 315 -12.39 -4.05 -8.05
N GLY A 316 -11.16 -3.85 -7.56
CA GLY A 316 -10.04 -4.73 -7.86
C GLY A 316 -10.17 -6.09 -7.20
N ARG A 317 -9.50 -7.09 -7.78
CA ARG A 317 -9.58 -8.49 -7.34
C ARG A 317 -8.19 -9.13 -7.21
N PRO A 318 -8.01 -10.13 -6.34
CA PRO A 318 -6.80 -10.93 -6.35
C PRO A 318 -6.76 -11.72 -7.65
N VAL A 319 -5.61 -11.69 -8.30
CA VAL A 319 -5.27 -12.41 -9.54
C VAL A 319 -3.97 -13.18 -9.38
N TRP A 320 -3.57 -13.53 -8.16
CA TRP A 320 -2.61 -14.58 -7.85
C TRP A 320 -2.41 -14.58 -6.33
N THR A 321 -2.30 -15.77 -5.76
CA THR A 321 -1.99 -15.97 -4.35
C THR A 321 -1.07 -17.17 -4.22
N GLN A 322 0.04 -16.99 -3.51
CA GLN A 322 0.92 -18.07 -3.08
C GLN A 322 0.92 -18.11 -1.56
N GLU A 323 0.36 -19.18 -1.01
CA GLU A 323 0.48 -19.48 0.42
C GLU A 323 1.94 -19.81 0.75
N LEU A 324 2.43 -19.30 1.88
CA LEU A 324 3.80 -19.52 2.33
C LEU A 324 3.86 -20.69 3.33
N ASP A 325 4.69 -21.70 3.01
CA ASP A 325 4.85 -22.93 3.81
C ASP A 325 5.26 -22.64 5.27
N GLY A 326 4.68 -23.40 6.21
CA GLY A 326 5.08 -23.38 7.62
C GLY A 326 4.61 -22.16 8.43
N ALA A 327 3.85 -21.26 7.83
CA ALA A 327 3.25 -20.12 8.50
C ALA A 327 1.82 -20.40 8.96
N SER A 328 1.42 -19.78 10.08
CA SER A 328 0.02 -19.74 10.54
C SER A 328 -0.91 -19.23 9.41
N ALA A 329 -2.16 -19.72 9.38
CA ALA A 329 -3.15 -19.31 8.37
C ALA A 329 -3.17 -17.78 8.18
N GLY A 330 -2.88 -17.32 6.95
CA GLY A 330 -2.93 -15.90 6.58
C GLY A 330 -1.64 -15.28 6.00
N LYS A 331 -0.53 -16.03 5.88
CA LYS A 331 0.70 -15.53 5.25
C LYS A 331 0.81 -15.96 3.80
N SER A 332 0.78 -14.99 2.89
CA SER A 332 0.78 -15.21 1.46
C SER A 332 1.54 -14.11 0.72
N LEU A 333 1.92 -14.40 -0.51
CA LEU A 333 2.23 -13.38 -1.51
C LEU A 333 1.01 -13.22 -2.41
N GLU A 334 0.61 -11.99 -2.70
CA GLU A 334 -0.60 -11.72 -3.47
C GLU A 334 -0.35 -10.69 -4.57
N ILE A 335 -1.03 -10.89 -5.69
CA ILE A 335 -1.14 -9.88 -6.75
C ILE A 335 -2.62 -9.56 -6.92
N TRP A 336 -2.96 -8.28 -6.82
CA TRP A 336 -4.29 -7.77 -7.10
C TRP A 336 -4.26 -6.87 -8.31
N THR A 337 -5.34 -6.85 -9.08
CA THR A 337 -5.46 -5.95 -10.24
C THR A 337 -6.80 -5.25 -10.29
N LYS A 338 -6.79 -4.05 -10.88
CA LYS A 338 -7.96 -3.23 -11.16
C LYS A 338 -7.80 -2.55 -12.53
N PRO A 339 -8.67 -2.81 -13.51
CA PRO A 339 -8.71 -2.03 -14.75
C PRO A 339 -9.06 -0.56 -14.47
N LEU A 340 -8.46 0.36 -15.22
CA LEU A 340 -8.70 1.81 -15.14
C LEU A 340 -9.30 2.35 -16.43
N ALA A 341 -10.02 3.46 -16.34
CA ALA A 341 -10.79 4.06 -17.44
C ALA A 341 -9.93 4.50 -18.63
N ASP A 342 -8.68 4.87 -18.36
CA ASP A 342 -7.72 5.29 -19.38
C ASP A 342 -6.98 4.14 -20.06
N GLY A 343 -7.43 2.90 -19.82
CA GLY A 343 -6.85 1.68 -20.37
C GLY A 343 -5.62 1.17 -19.61
N ARG A 344 -5.19 1.84 -18.53
CA ARG A 344 -4.16 1.29 -17.64
C ARG A 344 -4.73 0.16 -16.77
N THR A 345 -3.82 -0.59 -16.16
CA THR A 345 -4.14 -1.54 -15.10
C THR A 345 -3.42 -1.14 -13.82
N ALA A 346 -4.15 -0.89 -12.74
CA ALA A 346 -3.57 -0.77 -11.42
C ALA A 346 -3.27 -2.16 -10.85
N MET A 347 -2.12 -2.33 -10.21
CA MET A 347 -1.67 -3.61 -9.68
C MET A 347 -1.01 -3.44 -8.32
N LEU A 348 -1.39 -4.30 -7.38
CA LEU A 348 -0.84 -4.34 -6.03
C LEU A 348 -0.09 -5.66 -5.83
N LEU A 349 1.21 -5.61 -5.54
CA LEU A 349 2.02 -6.77 -5.20
C LEU A 349 2.29 -6.75 -3.70
N VAL A 350 1.66 -7.67 -2.96
CA VAL A 350 1.58 -7.65 -1.50
C VAL A 350 2.38 -8.80 -0.90
N ASN A 351 3.22 -8.47 0.08
CA ASN A 351 3.90 -9.44 0.92
C ASN A 351 3.19 -9.53 2.29
N LEU A 352 2.39 -10.57 2.52
CA LEU A 352 1.80 -10.87 3.83
C LEU A 352 2.65 -11.88 4.62
N GLY A 353 3.88 -12.12 4.19
CA GLY A 353 4.88 -12.92 4.90
C GLY A 353 5.74 -12.09 5.86
N GLU A 354 6.70 -12.77 6.50
CA GLU A 354 7.59 -12.22 7.54
C GLU A 354 9.01 -11.93 7.03
N ALA A 355 9.30 -12.29 5.79
CA ALA A 355 10.61 -12.07 5.18
C ALA A 355 10.47 -11.15 3.97
N THR A 356 11.48 -10.31 3.75
CA THR A 356 11.62 -9.54 2.51
C THR A 356 11.74 -10.50 1.33
N VAL A 357 10.93 -10.30 0.29
CA VAL A 357 10.94 -11.15 -0.90
C VAL A 357 10.85 -10.34 -2.19
N ASP A 358 11.26 -10.93 -3.30
CA ASP A 358 10.94 -10.41 -4.63
C ASP A 358 9.60 -11.02 -5.09
N ILE A 359 8.65 -10.19 -5.50
CA ILE A 359 7.37 -10.65 -6.05
C ILE A 359 7.40 -10.45 -7.56
N THR A 360 7.34 -11.55 -8.30
CA THR A 360 7.33 -11.52 -9.76
C THR A 360 5.94 -11.79 -10.29
N THR A 361 5.46 -10.89 -11.15
CA THR A 361 4.26 -11.09 -11.94
C THR A 361 4.63 -11.31 -13.40
N VAL A 362 3.89 -12.18 -14.05
CA VAL A 362 3.86 -12.31 -15.50
C VAL A 362 2.56 -11.68 -15.94
N PHE A 363 2.60 -10.75 -16.89
CA PHE A 363 1.43 -10.01 -17.32
C PHE A 363 1.26 -10.08 -18.84
N SER A 364 0.01 -10.25 -19.27
CA SER A 364 -0.45 -10.13 -20.65
C SER A 364 -1.48 -9.00 -20.75
N ARG A 365 -1.73 -8.49 -21.96
CA ARG A 365 -2.81 -7.50 -22.18
C ARG A 365 -4.18 -8.06 -21.80
N ASP A 366 -4.39 -9.32 -22.15
CA ASP A 366 -5.57 -10.10 -21.78
C ASP A 366 -5.19 -10.92 -20.54
N MET A 367 -5.29 -10.35 -19.34
CA MET A 367 -5.21 -11.13 -18.09
C MET A 367 -6.56 -11.84 -17.94
N PRO A 368 -6.73 -13.13 -18.31
CA PRO A 368 -8.04 -13.75 -18.31
C PRO A 368 -8.60 -13.81 -16.89
N GLU A 369 -9.93 -13.80 -16.74
CA GLU A 369 -10.58 -13.87 -15.43
C GLU A 369 -10.23 -15.13 -14.62
N GLU A 370 -9.75 -16.18 -15.27
CA GLU A 370 -9.55 -17.49 -14.66
C GLU A 370 -8.11 -17.97 -14.75
N HIS A 371 -7.53 -18.15 -13.57
CA HIS A 371 -6.23 -18.74 -13.22
C HIS A 371 -6.00 -20.19 -13.66
N LYS A 372 -6.64 -20.67 -14.73
CA LYS A 372 -6.35 -22.01 -15.22
C LYS A 372 -5.19 -21.93 -16.19
N GLN A 373 -4.02 -22.27 -15.65
CA GLN A 373 -2.74 -22.48 -16.35
C GLN A 373 -1.81 -21.25 -16.44
N TRP A 374 -1.28 -20.81 -15.30
CA TRP A 374 0.17 -20.52 -15.23
C TRP A 374 0.98 -21.84 -15.15
N GLY A 375 0.51 -22.89 -15.84
CA GLY A 375 1.28 -24.09 -16.03
C GLY A 375 2.44 -23.76 -16.95
N ARG A 376 3.61 -24.36 -16.72
CA ARG A 376 4.70 -24.32 -17.69
C ARG A 376 4.17 -24.81 -19.04
N GLU A 377 3.90 -23.92 -19.98
CA GLU A 377 3.84 -24.33 -21.37
C GLU A 377 5.29 -24.51 -21.84
N VAL A 378 5.76 -25.74 -21.72
CA VAL A 378 6.96 -26.18 -22.43
C VAL A 378 6.60 -26.19 -23.90
N PRO A 379 7.38 -25.56 -24.79
CA PRO A 379 7.22 -25.75 -26.22
C PRO A 379 7.10 -27.25 -26.51
N ASN A 380 6.09 -27.64 -27.28
CA ASN A 380 5.84 -29.06 -27.59
C ASN A 380 7.15 -29.74 -28.02
N ARG A 381 7.62 -30.70 -27.20
CA ARG A 381 8.85 -31.50 -27.39
C ARG A 381 10.19 -30.79 -27.08
N ASP A 382 10.28 -29.96 -26.05
CA ASP A 382 11.60 -29.62 -25.51
C ASP A 382 12.22 -30.84 -24.77
N PRO A 383 13.29 -31.47 -25.29
CA PRO A 383 13.90 -32.64 -24.66
C PRO A 383 14.54 -32.37 -23.29
N VAL A 384 14.72 -31.10 -22.91
CA VAL A 384 15.31 -30.67 -21.63
C VAL A 384 14.25 -30.51 -20.54
N CYS A 385 12.98 -30.29 -20.91
CA CYS A 385 11.89 -29.99 -19.97
C CYS A 385 10.73 -31.00 -20.12
N MET A 386 11.04 -32.29 -20.03
CA MET A 386 10.05 -33.36 -20.00
C MET A 386 10.36 -34.36 -18.89
N ASP A 387 9.32 -34.76 -18.17
CA ASP A 387 9.40 -35.84 -17.20
C ASP A 387 9.68 -37.18 -17.91
N LYS A 388 10.75 -37.85 -17.47
CA LYS A 388 11.19 -39.15 -17.99
C LYS A 388 10.45 -40.31 -17.32
N HIS A 389 9.63 -40.04 -16.30
CA HIS A 389 8.91 -41.06 -15.54
C HIS A 389 7.45 -40.67 -15.25
N ALA A 390 6.54 -41.63 -15.32
CA ALA A 390 5.10 -41.40 -15.14
C ALA A 390 4.71 -40.87 -13.75
N SER A 391 5.42 -41.32 -12.71
CA SER A 391 5.18 -40.91 -11.31
C SER A 391 5.84 -39.57 -10.92
N CYS A 392 6.46 -38.84 -11.85
CA CYS A 392 7.13 -37.57 -11.54
C CYS A 392 6.21 -36.56 -10.85
N LYS A 393 4.94 -36.49 -11.26
CA LYS A 393 3.93 -35.65 -10.63
C LYS A 393 3.68 -36.06 -9.18
N GLU A 394 3.47 -37.35 -8.92
CA GLU A 394 3.20 -37.88 -7.58
C GLU A 394 4.40 -37.65 -6.64
N TRP A 395 5.63 -37.81 -7.14
CA TRP A 395 6.85 -37.56 -6.37
C TRP A 395 7.06 -36.07 -6.09
N ALA A 396 6.78 -35.20 -7.06
CA ALA A 396 6.82 -33.76 -6.86
C ALA A 396 5.77 -33.31 -5.83
N ASP A 397 4.53 -33.79 -5.94
CA ASP A 397 3.45 -33.53 -4.98
C ASP A 397 3.78 -34.07 -3.57
N ALA A 398 4.56 -35.15 -3.49
CA ALA A 398 5.08 -35.69 -2.23
C ALA A 398 6.26 -34.88 -1.65
N GLY A 399 6.79 -33.89 -2.37
CA GLY A 399 7.90 -33.02 -1.92
C GLY A 399 9.30 -33.51 -2.31
N GLU A 400 9.42 -34.49 -3.21
CA GLU A 400 10.72 -35.05 -3.62
C GLU A 400 11.61 -34.05 -4.35
N CYS A 401 11.05 -33.01 -4.98
CA CYS A 401 11.83 -31.96 -5.64
C CYS A 401 12.83 -31.27 -4.70
N LYS A 402 12.52 -31.20 -3.39
CA LYS A 402 13.44 -30.67 -2.36
C LYS A 402 14.25 -31.78 -1.67
N ARG A 403 13.66 -32.97 -1.47
CA ARG A 403 14.30 -34.08 -0.72
C ARG A 403 15.30 -34.88 -1.54
N ASN A 404 15.08 -34.97 -2.85
CA ASN A 404 15.89 -35.74 -3.78
C ASN A 404 16.13 -34.93 -5.06
N GLU A 405 16.56 -33.68 -4.86
CA GLU A 405 16.69 -32.65 -5.90
C GLU A 405 17.49 -33.15 -7.11
N GLY A 406 18.65 -33.78 -6.93
CA GLY A 406 19.49 -34.24 -8.05
C GLY A 406 18.79 -35.27 -8.95
N PHE A 407 18.10 -36.25 -8.38
CA PHE A 407 17.35 -37.25 -9.15
C PHE A 407 16.12 -36.62 -9.80
N MET A 408 15.43 -35.75 -9.07
CA MET A 408 14.20 -35.12 -9.52
C MET A 408 14.44 -34.09 -10.62
N LEU A 409 15.55 -33.36 -10.60
CA LEU A 409 15.92 -32.45 -11.68
C LEU A 409 16.34 -33.19 -12.95
N ASP A 410 16.99 -34.36 -12.83
CA ASP A 410 17.34 -35.17 -14.01
C ASP A 410 16.15 -35.96 -14.56
N THR A 411 15.32 -36.52 -13.70
CA THR A 411 14.24 -37.46 -14.10
C THR A 411 12.90 -36.75 -14.29
N CYS A 412 12.63 -35.72 -13.50
CA CYS A 412 11.35 -35.04 -13.42
C CYS A 412 11.45 -33.50 -13.59
N PRO A 413 12.19 -33.01 -14.61
CA PRO A 413 12.46 -31.58 -14.76
C PRO A 413 11.19 -30.74 -14.95
N TYR A 414 10.13 -31.32 -15.55
CA TYR A 414 8.86 -30.63 -15.76
C TYR A 414 8.02 -30.57 -14.49
N SER A 415 7.99 -31.64 -13.71
CA SER A 415 7.26 -31.67 -12.44
C SER A 415 7.91 -30.82 -11.34
N CYS A 416 9.23 -30.60 -11.36
CA CYS A 416 9.94 -29.82 -10.32
C CYS A 416 10.20 -28.36 -10.69
N PRO A 417 9.98 -27.38 -9.79
CA PRO A 417 10.04 -25.94 -10.10
C PRO A 417 11.32 -25.47 -10.80
N ASP A 418 12.47 -25.99 -10.37
CA ASP A 418 13.81 -25.59 -10.86
C ASP A 418 14.31 -26.45 -12.04
N GLY A 419 13.54 -27.46 -12.46
CA GLY A 419 13.96 -28.46 -13.43
C GLY A 419 13.96 -27.99 -14.89
N CYS A 420 13.33 -26.86 -15.20
CA CYS A 420 13.28 -26.33 -16.57
C CYS A 420 13.93 -24.95 -16.65
N PRO A 421 14.93 -24.75 -17.53
CA PRO A 421 15.58 -23.45 -17.72
C PRO A 421 14.77 -22.46 -18.57
N HIS A 422 13.48 -22.72 -18.81
CA HIS A 422 12.64 -21.80 -19.58
C HIS A 422 12.10 -20.67 -18.71
N PRO A 423 12.21 -19.41 -19.15
CA PRO A 423 11.41 -18.36 -18.54
C PRO A 423 9.93 -18.74 -18.71
N LEU A 424 9.16 -18.66 -17.61
CA LEU A 424 7.69 -18.63 -17.65
C LEU A 424 7.27 -17.40 -18.46
N ASP A 425 7.19 -17.56 -19.77
CA ASP A 425 6.61 -16.59 -20.68
C ASP A 425 5.20 -17.08 -21.03
N PRO A 426 4.17 -16.24 -20.92
CA PRO A 426 2.81 -16.62 -21.29
C PRO A 426 2.76 -16.81 -22.81
N PRO A 427 1.99 -17.78 -23.34
CA PRO A 427 1.77 -17.89 -24.77
C PRO A 427 1.05 -16.64 -25.30
N GLY A 428 1.47 -16.15 -26.47
CA GLY A 428 0.85 -15.02 -27.17
C GLY A 428 1.78 -13.81 -27.36
N PRO A 429 1.28 -12.73 -27.98
CA PRO A 429 2.03 -11.49 -28.18
C PRO A 429 2.50 -10.95 -26.82
N LYS A 430 3.80 -10.76 -26.65
CA LYS A 430 4.36 -10.21 -25.42
C LYS A 430 3.91 -8.76 -25.27
N ALA A 431 3.14 -8.47 -24.23
CA ALA A 431 2.74 -7.12 -23.92
C ALA A 431 3.90 -6.36 -23.28
N THR A 432 4.19 -5.16 -23.78
CA THR A 432 5.09 -4.22 -23.12
C THR A 432 4.26 -3.20 -22.35
N ALA A 433 4.63 -2.95 -21.10
CA ALA A 433 4.01 -1.94 -20.26
C ALA A 433 5.06 -0.98 -19.71
N LEU A 434 4.72 0.30 -19.69
CA LEU A 434 5.37 1.28 -18.83
C LEU A 434 4.78 1.12 -17.42
N VAL A 435 5.62 0.70 -16.48
CA VAL A 435 5.26 0.49 -15.09
C VAL A 435 5.65 1.74 -14.31
N ARG A 436 4.71 2.23 -13.50
CA ARG A 436 4.86 3.41 -12.64
C ARG A 436 4.53 3.05 -11.20
N ASP A 437 5.43 3.36 -10.26
CA ASP A 437 5.13 3.27 -8.82
C ASP A 437 4.36 4.51 -8.41
N ILE A 438 3.10 4.31 -7.99
CA ILE A 438 2.17 5.40 -7.74
C ILE A 438 2.26 5.97 -6.32
N TRP A 439 3.06 5.33 -5.46
CA TRP A 439 3.43 5.95 -4.19
C TRP A 439 4.62 6.88 -4.32
N LEU A 440 5.53 6.56 -5.24
CA LEU A 440 6.69 7.40 -5.56
C LEU A 440 6.38 8.45 -6.64
N GLU A 441 5.29 8.27 -7.38
CA GLU A 441 4.95 9.07 -8.56
C GLU A 441 6.09 9.04 -9.60
N GLU A 442 6.67 7.86 -9.82
CA GLU A 442 7.84 7.66 -10.69
C GLU A 442 7.64 6.47 -11.63
N ASP A 443 8.03 6.64 -12.90
CA ASP A 443 8.08 5.54 -13.85
C ASP A 443 9.27 4.64 -13.51
N VAL A 444 9.00 3.40 -13.13
CA VAL A 444 10.03 2.43 -12.74
C VAL A 444 10.60 1.68 -13.94
N GLY A 445 9.85 1.62 -15.05
CA GLY A 445 10.42 1.22 -16.33
C GLY A 445 9.51 0.57 -17.36
N LEU A 446 10.14 0.18 -18.47
CA LEU A 446 9.52 -0.60 -19.53
C LEU A 446 9.77 -2.08 -19.27
N PHE A 447 8.69 -2.83 -19.17
CA PHE A 447 8.72 -4.25 -18.87
C PHE A 447 7.94 -5.00 -19.94
N THR A 448 8.50 -6.10 -20.43
CA THR A 448 7.85 -6.94 -21.45
C THR A 448 7.55 -8.29 -20.84
N ALA A 449 6.28 -8.69 -20.85
CA ALA A 449 5.72 -9.92 -20.29
C ALA A 449 5.89 -10.14 -18.78
N ARG A 450 6.86 -9.51 -18.11
CA ARG A 450 7.19 -9.76 -16.71
C ARG A 450 7.63 -8.49 -15.98
N PHE A 451 7.19 -8.34 -14.74
CA PHE A 451 7.70 -7.34 -13.80
C PHE A 451 7.99 -7.99 -12.45
N THR A 452 9.11 -7.63 -11.85
CA THR A 452 9.50 -8.06 -10.51
C THR A 452 9.55 -6.83 -9.61
N ALA A 453 8.67 -6.81 -8.61
CA ALA A 453 8.83 -5.90 -7.49
C ALA A 453 9.91 -6.47 -6.57
N ALA A 454 11.10 -5.88 -6.60
CA ALA A 454 12.21 -6.31 -5.79
C ALA A 454 12.06 -5.82 -4.34
N LYS A 455 12.54 -6.63 -3.38
CA LYS A 455 12.63 -6.31 -1.95
C LYS A 455 11.32 -5.73 -1.40
N VAL A 456 10.24 -6.49 -1.52
CA VAL A 456 8.97 -6.19 -0.88
C VAL A 456 9.09 -6.64 0.56
N GLU A 457 9.10 -5.68 1.48
CA GLU A 457 9.25 -5.93 2.91
C GLU A 457 8.02 -6.62 3.49
N PRO A 458 8.13 -7.26 4.68
CA PRO A 458 6.97 -7.82 5.38
C PRO A 458 5.83 -6.80 5.53
N HIS A 459 4.62 -7.22 5.20
CA HIS A 459 3.38 -6.45 5.23
C HIS A 459 3.33 -5.26 4.25
N GLU A 460 4.32 -5.14 3.36
CA GLU A 460 4.38 -4.09 2.34
C GLU A 460 3.56 -4.47 1.10
N ALA A 461 2.96 -3.45 0.48
CA ALA A 461 2.38 -3.56 -0.84
C ALA A 461 2.99 -2.54 -1.81
N ARG A 462 3.61 -3.07 -2.87
CA ARG A 462 4.06 -2.27 -4.02
C ARG A 462 2.84 -1.99 -4.89
N PHE A 463 2.50 -0.71 -5.04
CA PHE A 463 1.36 -0.27 -5.82
C PHE A 463 1.85 0.38 -7.10
N VAL A 464 1.51 -0.21 -8.24
CA VAL A 464 1.95 0.26 -9.55
C VAL A 464 0.78 0.41 -10.50
N THR A 465 0.96 1.21 -11.56
CA THR A 465 0.09 1.20 -12.73
C THR A 465 0.87 0.75 -13.95
N LEU A 466 0.21 0.00 -14.83
CA LEU A 466 0.74 -0.51 -16.09
C LEU A 466 0.05 0.24 -17.22
N LYS A 467 0.81 1.04 -17.97
CA LYS A 467 0.36 1.61 -19.25
C LYS A 467 0.82 0.70 -20.37
N TRP A 468 -0.13 0.00 -20.99
CA TRP A 468 0.11 -0.88 -22.12
C TRP A 468 0.56 -0.09 -23.36
N LEU A 469 1.66 -0.51 -23.98
CA LEU A 469 2.24 0.15 -25.14
C LEU A 469 2.09 -0.70 -26.39
N GLU A 470 1.81 -0.03 -27.50
CA GLU A 470 2.00 -0.64 -28.82
C GLU A 470 3.50 -0.78 -29.12
N PRO A 471 3.93 -1.78 -29.93
CA PRO A 471 5.35 -2.01 -30.20
C PRO A 471 6.12 -0.77 -30.67
N ALA A 472 5.52 0.02 -31.56
CA ALA A 472 6.14 1.24 -32.07
C ALA A 472 6.28 2.36 -31.02
N GLU A 473 5.42 2.40 -30.00
CA GLU A 473 5.54 3.35 -28.88
C GLU A 473 6.63 2.89 -27.90
N ALA A 474 6.68 1.58 -27.62
CA ALA A 474 7.72 0.97 -26.80
C ALA A 474 9.12 1.21 -27.39
N ASP A 475 9.30 0.99 -28.70
CA ASP A 475 10.58 1.22 -29.38
C ASP A 475 11.03 2.69 -29.30
N LYS A 476 10.09 3.64 -29.43
CA LYS A 476 10.38 5.08 -29.31
C LYS A 476 10.82 5.44 -27.90
N LEU A 477 10.12 4.96 -26.87
CA LEU A 477 10.48 5.22 -25.47
C LEU A 477 11.83 4.60 -25.11
N ALA A 478 12.09 3.38 -25.58
CA ALA A 478 13.38 2.71 -25.39
C ALA A 478 14.53 3.46 -26.10
N ALA A 479 14.30 3.90 -27.35
CA ALA A 479 15.29 4.63 -28.15
C ALA A 479 15.58 6.05 -27.63
N ALA A 480 14.60 6.70 -26.97
CA ALA A 480 14.75 8.05 -26.46
C ALA A 480 15.71 8.15 -25.26
N GLY A 481 16.18 7.03 -24.69
CA GLY A 481 16.98 7.05 -23.45
C GLY A 481 16.25 7.71 -22.27
N ALA A 482 14.92 7.88 -22.38
CA ALA A 482 14.09 8.67 -21.49
C ALA A 482 13.84 7.99 -20.13
N LEU A 483 14.26 6.74 -19.99
CA LEU A 483 14.25 6.01 -18.74
C LEU A 483 15.68 5.54 -18.48
N ASP A 484 16.44 6.35 -17.73
CA ASP A 484 17.76 6.02 -17.23
C ASP A 484 17.61 4.90 -16.18
N PHE A 485 17.64 3.64 -16.63
CA PHE A 485 17.61 2.43 -15.81
C PHE A 485 18.91 2.18 -15.04
N GLY A 486 19.53 3.27 -14.57
CA GLY A 486 20.77 3.29 -13.82
C GLY A 486 20.57 3.63 -12.34
N PRO A 487 21.67 3.90 -11.59
CA PRO A 487 21.78 3.92 -10.13
C PRO A 487 20.87 4.91 -9.34
N ARG A 488 19.87 5.54 -9.98
CA ARG A 488 18.81 6.31 -9.31
C ARG A 488 17.85 5.44 -8.49
N ALA A 489 17.48 4.25 -8.97
CA ALA A 489 16.69 3.29 -8.19
C ALA A 489 17.43 2.81 -6.92
N PHE A 490 18.76 2.66 -7.01
CA PHE A 490 19.63 2.36 -5.88
C PHE A 490 19.86 3.56 -4.96
N ALA A 491 20.03 4.77 -5.51
CA ALA A 491 20.13 6.02 -4.75
C ALA A 491 18.84 6.28 -3.94
N ASN A 492 17.69 5.87 -4.45
CA ASN A 492 16.41 5.97 -3.75
C ASN A 492 16.23 4.86 -2.70
N SER A 493 16.73 3.64 -2.93
CA SER A 493 16.86 2.61 -1.88
C SER A 493 17.77 3.09 -0.73
N LEU A 494 18.83 3.82 -1.07
CA LEU A 494 19.72 4.48 -0.11
C LEU A 494 19.06 5.66 0.62
N ARG A 495 18.24 6.47 -0.04
CA ARG A 495 17.46 7.54 0.61
C ARG A 495 16.38 6.98 1.53
N ALA A 496 15.68 5.92 1.12
CA ALA A 496 14.71 5.22 1.96
C ALA A 496 15.39 4.62 3.19
N ALA A 497 16.57 4.01 3.03
CA ALA A 497 17.40 3.53 4.14
C ALA A 497 17.92 4.68 5.03
N ALA A 498 18.31 5.82 4.47
CA ALA A 498 18.77 7.00 5.22
C ALA A 498 17.65 7.67 6.02
N SER A 499 16.45 7.76 5.45
CA SER A 499 15.23 8.20 6.16
C SER A 499 14.86 7.24 7.29
N ALA A 500 14.96 5.93 7.06
CA ALA A 500 14.76 4.90 8.10
C ALA A 500 15.79 5.02 9.24
N LEU A 501 17.00 5.52 8.95
CA LEU A 501 18.09 5.73 9.91
C LEU A 501 18.10 7.14 10.56
N LYS A 502 17.07 7.97 10.36
CA LYS A 502 16.97 9.36 10.88
C LYS A 502 18.12 10.28 10.47
N LEU A 503 18.70 10.09 9.29
CA LEU A 503 19.63 11.06 8.71
C LEU A 503 18.81 12.07 7.90
N GLY A 504 18.47 13.19 8.53
CA GLY A 504 17.71 14.26 7.88
C GLY A 504 18.55 14.95 6.79
N VAL A 505 18.08 14.89 5.55
CA VAL A 505 18.55 15.73 4.44
C VAL A 505 17.48 16.78 4.17
N ALA A 506 17.82 18.05 4.32
CA ALA A 506 16.94 19.17 4.01
C ALA A 506 17.01 19.50 2.50
N PRO A 507 15.92 19.93 1.86
CA PRO A 507 15.94 20.36 0.47
C PRO A 507 16.65 21.71 0.32
N ALA A 508 17.49 21.83 -0.70
CA ALA A 508 18.14 23.08 -1.08
C ALA A 508 17.08 24.06 -1.61
N LEU A 509 16.89 25.18 -0.91
CA LEU A 509 16.17 26.34 -1.42
C LEU A 509 17.12 27.18 -2.27
N GLU A 510 16.78 27.36 -3.54
CA GLU A 510 17.32 28.43 -4.38
C GLU A 510 16.85 29.79 -3.81
N GLY A 511 17.79 30.72 -3.69
CA GLY A 511 17.65 31.90 -2.85
C GLY A 511 16.87 33.06 -3.46
N ASP A 512 16.50 34.00 -2.59
CA ASP A 512 16.57 35.41 -2.91
C ASP A 512 16.98 36.20 -1.67
N GLU A 513 17.72 37.26 -1.90
CA GLU A 513 18.53 38.03 -0.96
C GLU A 513 17.69 38.92 -0.02
N GLY A 514 18.15 39.15 1.21
CA GLY A 514 17.82 40.40 1.92
C GLY A 514 17.65 40.34 3.43
N GLN A 515 18.58 41.02 4.10
CA GLN A 515 18.46 41.71 5.40
C GLN A 515 18.81 40.96 6.71
N GLU A 516 20.02 41.29 7.15
CA GLU A 516 20.47 41.39 8.54
C GLU A 516 19.48 42.15 9.44
N GLY A 517 19.26 41.67 10.66
CA GLY A 517 18.67 42.50 11.71
C GLY A 517 18.22 41.75 12.97
N ALA A 518 18.90 42.01 14.07
CA ALA A 518 18.48 41.85 15.47
C ALA A 518 18.63 40.47 16.15
N ALA A 519 19.78 40.31 16.79
CA ALA A 519 19.95 39.53 18.02
C ALA A 519 19.63 40.40 19.26
N LYS A 520 19.07 39.77 20.32
CA LYS A 520 18.89 40.15 21.76
C LYS A 520 17.41 40.05 22.16
N GLN A 521 16.91 39.38 23.20
CA GLN A 521 17.35 38.78 24.49
C GLN A 521 16.49 37.49 24.69
N ALA A 522 16.72 36.47 25.52
CA ALA A 522 17.39 36.27 26.80
C ALA A 522 17.80 34.78 26.88
N GLY A 523 18.86 34.36 27.58
CA GLY A 523 18.82 34.14 29.03
C GLY A 523 19.00 32.64 29.33
N ALA A 524 20.16 32.29 29.89
CA ALA A 524 20.77 30.96 29.97
C ALA A 524 20.02 29.84 30.73
N GLY A 525 20.20 28.61 30.24
CA GLY A 525 20.12 27.35 30.98
C GLY A 525 21.02 26.30 30.31
N SER A 526 22.17 26.00 30.92
CA SER A 526 23.25 25.21 30.32
C SER A 526 22.96 23.70 30.31
N GLY A 527 23.26 23.04 29.19
CA GLY A 527 23.43 21.58 29.13
C GLY A 527 23.08 20.94 27.79
N ARG A 528 23.78 21.26 26.70
CA ARG A 528 23.71 20.47 25.45
C ARG A 528 25.07 20.28 24.81
N GLY A 529 25.31 19.02 24.43
CA GLY A 529 26.62 18.44 24.19
C GLY A 529 27.29 18.86 22.89
N LYS A 530 28.62 18.78 22.91
CA LYS A 530 29.55 18.89 21.77
C LYS A 530 29.34 17.85 20.65
N GLY A 531 28.27 17.05 20.69
CA GLY A 531 28.01 15.97 19.74
C GLY A 531 27.36 16.40 18.42
N SER A 532 26.50 17.42 18.43
CA SER A 532 25.73 17.81 17.23
C SER A 532 26.56 18.54 16.18
N THR A 533 27.47 19.43 16.60
CA THR A 533 28.32 20.20 15.69
C THR A 533 29.32 19.30 14.94
N GLN A 534 29.81 18.24 15.60
CA GLN A 534 30.76 17.29 15.00
C GLN A 534 30.07 16.26 14.08
N GLN A 535 28.79 15.93 14.33
CA GLN A 535 27.95 15.13 13.43
C GLN A 535 27.56 15.90 12.16
N PHE A 536 27.26 17.20 12.27
CA PHE A 536 26.97 18.06 11.12
C PHE A 536 28.17 18.26 10.20
N VAL A 537 29.38 18.41 10.75
CA VAL A 537 30.63 18.52 9.96
C VAL A 537 30.89 17.21 9.19
N ARG A 538 30.69 16.05 9.82
CA ARG A 538 30.83 14.74 9.16
C ARG A 538 29.79 14.47 8.08
N ALA A 539 28.55 14.94 8.25
CA ALA A 539 27.52 14.80 7.22
C ALA A 539 27.86 15.61 5.95
N LYS A 540 28.39 16.83 6.12
CA LYS A 540 28.80 17.69 5.01
C LYS A 540 30.06 17.19 4.30
N GLU A 541 31.01 16.63 5.05
CA GLU A 541 32.18 15.93 4.49
C GLU A 541 31.76 14.69 3.69
N LEU A 542 30.80 13.91 4.21
CA LEU A 542 30.26 12.73 3.53
C LEU A 542 29.50 13.11 2.25
N GLU A 543 28.69 14.17 2.28
CA GLU A 543 27.98 14.69 1.11
C GLU A 543 28.95 15.18 0.03
N THR A 544 30.02 15.85 0.44
CA THR A 544 31.09 16.30 -0.47
C THR A 544 31.81 15.10 -1.09
N GLU A 545 32.08 14.05 -0.32
CA GLU A 545 32.77 12.85 -0.83
C GLU A 545 31.85 11.99 -1.70
N VAL A 546 30.57 11.86 -1.38
CA VAL A 546 29.56 11.23 -2.25
C VAL A 546 29.44 11.98 -3.57
N GLN A 547 29.44 13.32 -3.54
CA GLN A 547 29.42 14.12 -4.76
C GLN A 547 30.72 13.98 -5.58
N ARG A 548 31.88 13.88 -4.91
CA ARG A 548 33.18 13.62 -5.56
C ARG A 548 33.18 12.26 -6.25
N LEU A 549 32.75 11.21 -5.56
CA LEU A 549 32.66 9.85 -6.09
C LEU A 549 31.63 9.75 -7.22
N HIS A 550 30.50 10.43 -7.11
CA HIS A 550 29.51 10.52 -8.19
C HIS A 550 30.08 11.18 -9.46
N ASN A 551 30.90 12.21 -9.30
CA ASN A 551 31.58 12.87 -10.42
C ASN A 551 32.68 12.00 -11.03
N GLU A 552 33.41 11.22 -10.22
CA GLU A 552 34.39 10.24 -10.72
C GLU A 552 33.73 9.06 -11.43
N LEU A 553 32.59 8.56 -10.95
CA LEU A 553 31.77 7.56 -11.63
C LEU A 553 31.28 8.06 -13.00
N LYS A 554 30.72 9.28 -13.06
CA LYS A 554 30.35 9.92 -14.33
C LYS A 554 31.53 10.05 -15.30
N LYS A 555 32.74 10.28 -14.79
CA LYS A 555 33.95 10.33 -15.63
C LYS A 555 34.33 8.95 -16.14
N ARG A 556 34.28 7.93 -15.28
CA ARG A 556 34.54 6.52 -15.62
C ARG A 556 33.53 5.97 -16.63
N ASP A 557 32.25 6.30 -16.49
CA ASP A 557 31.20 5.89 -17.44
C ASP A 557 31.42 6.52 -18.82
N ARG A 558 31.87 7.78 -18.89
CA ARG A 558 32.26 8.43 -20.15
C ARG A 558 33.48 7.76 -20.78
N GLU A 559 34.48 7.39 -19.97
CA GLU A 559 35.64 6.63 -20.44
C GLU A 559 35.23 5.24 -20.94
N LEU A 560 34.31 4.56 -20.26
CA LEU A 560 33.80 3.25 -20.64
C LEU A 560 32.95 3.31 -21.92
N ALA A 561 32.11 4.33 -22.06
CA ALA A 561 31.35 4.60 -23.27
C ALA A 561 32.27 4.92 -24.46
N LYS A 562 33.37 5.64 -24.22
CA LYS A 562 34.39 5.91 -25.23
C LYS A 562 35.12 4.62 -25.64
N LEU A 563 35.53 3.79 -24.68
CA LEU A 563 36.17 2.50 -24.95
C LEU A 563 35.23 1.52 -25.65
N LYS A 564 33.94 1.53 -25.33
CA LYS A 564 32.91 0.73 -26.00
C LYS A 564 32.73 1.18 -27.44
N LYS A 565 32.67 2.50 -27.69
CA LYS A 565 32.64 3.06 -29.04
C LYS A 565 33.90 2.72 -29.84
N GLU A 566 35.09 2.83 -29.23
CA GLU A 566 36.36 2.44 -29.84
C GLU A 566 36.39 0.92 -30.13
N ALA A 567 35.84 0.07 -29.26
CA ALA A 567 35.72 -1.37 -29.48
C ALA A 567 34.70 -1.73 -30.58
N ASP A 568 33.58 -1.02 -30.66
CA ASP A 568 32.56 -1.19 -31.70
C ASP A 568 33.07 -0.72 -33.07
N GLU A 569 33.87 0.36 -33.12
CA GLU A 569 34.58 0.81 -34.34
C GLU A 569 35.65 -0.21 -34.79
N VAL A 570 36.33 -0.88 -33.85
CA VAL A 570 37.27 -1.98 -34.13
C VAL A 570 36.55 -3.25 -34.59
N LEU A 571 35.32 -3.51 -34.14
CA LEU A 571 34.48 -4.62 -34.59
C LEU A 571 33.87 -4.35 -35.99
N CYS A 572 33.40 -3.13 -36.26
CA CYS A 572 32.92 -2.71 -37.59
C CYS A 572 34.02 -2.74 -38.66
N THR A 573 35.26 -2.38 -38.32
CA THR A 573 36.41 -2.53 -39.24
C THR A 573 36.80 -3.99 -39.48
N ARG A 574 36.49 -4.89 -38.54
CA ARG A 574 36.72 -6.34 -38.67
C ARG A 574 35.71 -7.02 -39.60
N GLU A 575 34.45 -6.56 -39.59
CA GLU A 575 33.42 -7.03 -40.53
C GLU A 575 33.60 -6.43 -41.93
N GLY A 576 34.11 -5.19 -42.04
CA GLY A 576 34.51 -4.60 -43.33
C GLY A 576 35.75 -5.24 -43.97
N ALA A 577 36.67 -5.78 -43.18
CA ALA A 577 37.88 -6.44 -43.67
C ALA A 577 37.65 -7.90 -44.15
N ALA A 578 36.48 -8.48 -43.89
CA ALA A 578 36.11 -9.78 -44.43
C ALA A 578 35.73 -9.73 -45.93
N ALA A 579 35.65 -8.53 -46.53
CA ALA A 579 35.23 -8.32 -47.92
C ALA A 579 36.35 -7.91 -48.89
N SER A 580 37.62 -7.78 -48.48
CA SER A 580 38.71 -7.52 -49.43
C SER A 580 40.02 -8.16 -48.98
N GLY A 581 40.46 -9.17 -49.73
CA GLY A 581 41.71 -9.88 -49.49
C GLY A 581 42.95 -9.03 -49.73
N GLY A 582 44.01 -9.35 -48.98
CA GLY A 582 45.40 -9.05 -49.32
C GLY A 582 45.95 -7.71 -48.84
N ALA A 583 46.36 -7.62 -47.56
CA ALA A 583 47.52 -6.85 -47.08
C ALA A 583 47.55 -6.85 -45.53
N ALA A 584 48.15 -7.85 -44.90
CA ALA A 584 48.29 -7.86 -43.43
C ALA A 584 49.58 -8.55 -42.95
N GLU A 585 50.73 -8.21 -43.54
CA GLU A 585 52.04 -8.74 -43.11
C GLU A 585 53.00 -7.66 -42.56
N GLU A 586 52.61 -6.37 -42.51
CA GLU A 586 53.48 -5.29 -42.00
C GLU A 586 53.07 -4.67 -40.66
N ARG A 587 51.99 -5.13 -40.00
CA ARG A 587 51.58 -4.63 -38.66
C ARG A 587 51.75 -5.62 -37.52
N ARG A 588 52.43 -6.74 -37.74
CA ARG A 588 52.71 -7.75 -36.69
C ARG A 588 53.90 -7.42 -35.77
N SER A 589 54.74 -6.43 -36.11
CA SER A 589 55.98 -6.14 -35.35
C SER A 589 55.91 -5.01 -34.30
N ALA A 590 54.74 -4.43 -34.01
CA ALA A 590 54.65 -3.29 -33.07
C ALA A 590 54.08 -3.59 -31.67
N LEU A 591 53.63 -4.83 -31.38
CA LEU A 591 52.97 -5.18 -30.11
C LEU A 591 53.71 -6.21 -29.25
N ALA A 592 54.93 -6.60 -29.62
CA ALA A 592 55.72 -7.60 -28.89
C ALA A 592 56.68 -7.03 -27.83
N ALA A 593 56.68 -5.72 -27.57
CA ALA A 593 57.55 -5.10 -26.56
C ALA A 593 56.73 -4.33 -25.51
N GLY A 594 56.17 -5.04 -24.54
CA GLY A 594 55.37 -4.42 -23.47
C GLY A 594 54.73 -5.42 -22.50
N GLY A 595 55.58 -6.14 -21.78
CA GLY A 595 55.30 -7.19 -20.79
C GLY A 595 53.96 -7.25 -20.02
N ARG A 596 53.52 -8.51 -19.90
CA ARG A 596 52.73 -9.19 -18.84
C ARG A 596 51.20 -9.02 -18.86
N GLY A 597 50.55 -9.97 -19.53
CA GLY A 597 49.15 -10.34 -19.33
C GLY A 597 48.88 -11.76 -19.85
N VAL A 598 48.26 -12.59 -19.03
CA VAL A 598 48.02 -14.04 -19.21
C VAL A 598 47.18 -14.33 -20.47
N VAL A 599 47.64 -15.31 -21.26
CA VAL A 599 46.88 -15.91 -22.36
C VAL A 599 45.85 -16.89 -21.79
N VAL A 600 44.56 -16.67 -22.07
CA VAL A 600 43.52 -17.71 -21.99
C VAL A 600 42.84 -17.78 -23.35
N GLN A 601 42.80 -18.97 -23.93
CA GLN A 601 42.29 -19.25 -25.26
C GLN A 601 40.90 -19.92 -25.18
N ALA A 602 40.04 -19.54 -26.14
CA ALA A 602 38.85 -20.24 -26.66
C ALA A 602 37.47 -20.05 -25.99
N GLY A 603 36.48 -19.77 -26.86
CA GLY A 603 35.13 -20.35 -26.78
C GLY A 603 33.99 -19.41 -26.39
N SER A 604 33.09 -19.13 -27.35
CA SER A 604 31.70 -18.66 -27.19
C SER A 604 31.43 -17.36 -26.42
N GLY A 605 30.83 -16.39 -27.11
CA GLY A 605 30.44 -15.09 -26.56
C GLY A 605 29.29 -15.19 -25.55
N VAL A 606 29.62 -15.18 -24.26
CA VAL A 606 28.69 -14.89 -23.14
C VAL A 606 29.49 -14.29 -21.96
N TRP A 607 30.29 -13.23 -22.13
CA TRP A 607 30.93 -12.57 -20.97
C TRP A 607 31.19 -11.09 -21.24
N LEU A 608 30.16 -10.25 -21.04
CA LEU A 608 30.33 -8.81 -20.81
C LEU A 608 29.23 -8.21 -19.92
N ALA A 609 28.08 -8.87 -19.77
CA ALA A 609 27.04 -8.49 -18.79
C ALA A 609 27.36 -8.90 -17.34
N ALA A 610 28.30 -9.82 -17.11
CA ALA A 610 28.59 -10.36 -15.77
C ALA A 610 29.67 -9.59 -14.98
N THR A 611 30.38 -8.65 -15.60
CA THR A 611 31.46 -7.88 -14.97
C THR A 611 30.98 -6.62 -14.25
N GLU A 612 29.88 -6.00 -14.70
CA GLU A 612 29.25 -4.85 -13.99
C GLU A 612 28.71 -5.28 -12.62
N SER A 613 28.11 -6.46 -12.53
CA SER A 613 27.55 -7.02 -11.29
C SER A 613 28.62 -7.27 -10.21
N LYS A 614 29.79 -7.81 -10.57
CA LYS A 614 30.83 -8.17 -9.58
C LYS A 614 31.60 -6.98 -9.02
N ILE A 615 31.85 -5.96 -9.84
CA ILE A 615 32.51 -4.72 -9.39
C ILE A 615 31.54 -3.90 -8.54
N SER A 616 30.26 -3.81 -8.94
CA SER A 616 29.24 -3.12 -8.16
C SER A 616 28.95 -3.84 -6.83
N LEU A 617 28.96 -5.18 -6.81
CA LEU A 617 28.83 -5.97 -5.58
C LEU A 617 30.04 -5.79 -4.65
N ALA A 618 31.27 -5.76 -5.18
CA ALA A 618 32.48 -5.53 -4.38
C ALA A 618 32.51 -4.11 -3.78
N LEU A 619 32.06 -3.10 -4.52
CA LEU A 619 31.89 -1.72 -4.03
C LEU A 619 30.75 -1.61 -2.99
N ASN A 620 29.65 -2.34 -3.18
CA ASN A 620 28.53 -2.39 -2.25
C ASN A 620 28.91 -3.06 -0.92
N VAL A 621 29.70 -4.14 -0.97
CA VAL A 621 30.26 -4.80 0.23
C VAL A 621 31.27 -3.90 0.91
N ALA A 622 32.15 -3.23 0.17
CA ALA A 622 33.12 -2.28 0.73
C ALA A 622 32.43 -1.11 1.44
N MET A 623 31.38 -0.53 0.84
CA MET A 623 30.60 0.56 1.45
C MET A 623 29.79 0.11 2.67
N ALA A 624 29.20 -1.09 2.65
CA ALA A 624 28.52 -1.66 3.80
C ALA A 624 29.49 -1.94 4.97
N VAL A 625 30.69 -2.45 4.66
CA VAL A 625 31.76 -2.67 5.65
C VAL A 625 32.25 -1.34 6.23
N ILE A 626 32.41 -0.30 5.41
CA ILE A 626 32.78 1.06 5.87
C ILE A 626 31.67 1.64 6.76
N LEU A 627 30.39 1.47 6.41
CA LEU A 627 29.26 1.92 7.25
C LEU A 627 29.26 1.22 8.62
N VAL A 628 29.48 -0.10 8.64
CA VAL A 628 29.55 -0.89 9.88
C VAL A 628 30.76 -0.51 10.73
N LEU A 629 31.92 -0.28 10.12
CA LEU A 629 33.15 0.09 10.84
C LEU A 629 33.12 1.53 11.37
N VAL A 630 32.45 2.46 10.69
CA VAL A 630 32.43 3.88 11.05
C VAL A 630 31.25 4.24 11.98
N VAL A 631 30.12 3.54 11.87
CA VAL A 631 28.88 3.90 12.61
C VAL A 631 28.64 3.04 13.86
N LEU A 632 29.11 1.78 13.91
CA LEU A 632 28.72 0.83 14.96
C LEU A 632 29.77 0.49 16.03
N GLN A 633 30.94 1.14 16.08
CA GLN A 633 31.90 0.89 17.17
C GLN A 633 31.51 1.64 18.46
N PRO A 634 31.14 0.94 19.55
CA PRO A 634 31.04 1.56 20.87
C PRO A 634 32.47 1.85 21.36
N ARG A 635 32.70 3.04 21.93
CA ARG A 635 33.96 3.45 22.56
C ARG A 635 34.64 2.30 23.33
N ARG A 636 35.62 1.63 22.72
CA ARG A 636 36.65 0.87 23.45
C ARG A 636 38.02 1.28 22.94
N ARG A 637 38.83 1.73 23.90
CA ARG A 637 40.23 2.16 23.74
C ARG A 637 41.01 1.13 22.92
N MET A 638 41.48 1.50 21.73
CA MET A 638 42.69 0.92 21.15
C MET A 638 43.52 2.03 20.52
N GLY A 639 44.72 2.21 21.05
CA GLY A 639 45.73 3.14 20.55
C GLY A 639 46.43 2.56 19.33
N LYS A 640 45.83 2.71 18.16
CA LYS A 640 46.50 2.50 16.88
C LYS A 640 46.32 3.72 15.99
N SER A 641 47.42 4.12 15.35
CA SER A 641 47.54 5.39 14.65
C SER A 641 46.65 5.46 13.40
N SER A 642 46.21 6.67 13.07
CA SER A 642 45.36 7.05 11.93
C SER A 642 45.76 6.50 10.55
N ARG A 643 46.95 5.91 10.41
CA ARG A 643 47.48 5.32 9.16
C ARG A 643 47.11 3.85 8.93
N GLU A 644 46.61 3.14 9.93
CA GLU A 644 46.12 1.75 9.74
C GLU A 644 44.61 1.70 9.41
N VAL A 645 43.89 2.81 9.56
CA VAL A 645 42.44 2.94 9.34
C VAL A 645 42.10 3.63 8.01
N GLN A 646 42.96 4.52 7.52
CA GLN A 646 42.96 4.99 6.13
C GLN A 646 43.55 3.91 5.23
#